data_AF-A0A3T0Y4Q6-F1
#
_entry.id   AF-A0A3T0Y4Q6-F1
#
_cell.length_a   1.000
_cell.length_b   1.000
_cell.length_c   1.000
_cell.angle_alpha   90.00
_cell.angle_beta   90.00
_cell.angle_gamma   90.00
#
_symmetry.space_group_name_H-M   'P 1'
#
loop_
_entity.id
_entity.type
_entity.pdbx_description
1 polymer ?
#
loop_
_entity_poly.entity_id
_entity_poly.type
_entity_poly.pdbx_seq_one_letter_code
_entity_poly.pdbx_strand_id
1 'polypeptide(L)'
;MIQAANGPLGVEVGTGGTTTTVIRVRNADELQRLLPQPETGRRTLLGIVGAPGAGKSTVAAALQALSPRAFAQVPMDGFHLADQALTRLGLLERKGAPETFDAHGYAALLSRLRDRPDHVVYAPAFERELEQPLANALPVPPAASLLITEGNYLLLDGPGWRKARQQLDEVWFIDVDPDVRRHRLVARHILFGKEPAAAEEWVQRVDEPNAELVTATRHRADRILDLSDWQLTLSTQPHHRLLLTTTQRRAMTQLSAATLSSLPPELPVPAYDRSALSVGIVHFGVGGFHRAHQAMYLDRLMSQGQAHDWAILGVGVLPHDLAMKQVMDNQNGLYTLVEKGPDGTQNARIIGSIVDYLFAPDDPEAVIETIAAPGVRIVSMTITEGGYCIDPVTGEVDVNHPALRADLAPGAVPASVFGLATEALARRRERGLPGLTVMSCDNIQSNGDTARAVFTAFAEGRDTHLAAWVADNVTFPNSMVDRITPATTDQDRAQIGEKFGVEDAWPVVCEDFEQWVLEDSFAQGRPAFEDAGAQLVEDVEPYELMKLRLLNASHQALCYPGYLAGYRLVHDVCQDPTFARYLLAYMEKEATPTLRPVPGVDLDAYRHKLISRFSNAAVRDTVARLCAESSDRIPKWLVPVIRENLAAGRSVRYGAAIIATWTRYAEGTDEAGTPIDVIDRLKEQVTAAAARTRSDPLAFLQQRDLFLDLADQPVFVDAYLEALGTLHGPGATVLVSAMA
;
A
#
# COMPACT_ATOMS: atom_id res chain seq x y z
N MET A 1 14.25 -44.23 -30.17
CA MET A 1 14.94 -43.81 -31.41
C MET A 1 14.03 -42.82 -32.11
N ILE A 2 14.36 -41.52 -32.08
CA ILE A 2 14.13 -40.49 -33.11
C ILE A 2 14.83 -39.23 -32.59
N GLN A 3 15.58 -38.59 -33.50
CA GLN A 3 16.71 -37.68 -33.29
C GLN A 3 16.35 -36.27 -32.78
N ALA A 4 17.28 -35.72 -32.02
CA ALA A 4 17.40 -34.30 -31.72
C ALA A 4 17.91 -33.51 -32.95
N ALA A 5 17.30 -32.37 -33.24
CA ALA A 5 17.79 -31.39 -34.20
C ALA A 5 18.29 -30.15 -33.44
N ASN A 6 19.61 -30.02 -33.31
CA ASN A 6 20.30 -28.78 -32.93
C ASN A 6 20.70 -28.05 -34.22
N GLY A 7 20.13 -26.88 -34.47
CA GLY A 7 20.61 -25.93 -35.48
C GLY A 7 21.53 -24.87 -34.85
N PRO A 8 22.61 -24.42 -35.50
CA PRO A 8 23.50 -23.41 -34.96
C PRO A 8 22.94 -21.99 -35.16
N LEU A 9 23.10 -21.13 -34.14
CA LEU A 9 22.88 -19.68 -34.25
C LEU A 9 23.91 -19.10 -35.23
N GLY A 10 23.42 -18.42 -36.27
CA GLY A 10 24.25 -17.81 -37.32
C GLY A 10 25.11 -16.67 -36.80
N VAL A 11 26.38 -16.66 -37.19
CA VAL A 11 27.34 -15.57 -36.98
C VAL A 11 27.71 -15.02 -38.36
N GLU A 12 27.31 -13.79 -38.66
CA GLU A 12 27.87 -13.02 -39.77
C GLU A 12 29.15 -12.31 -39.29
N VAL A 13 30.28 -12.62 -39.94
CA VAL A 13 31.58 -11.99 -39.65
C VAL A 13 31.87 -10.95 -40.72
N GLY A 14 31.78 -9.67 -40.35
CA GLY A 14 32.33 -8.54 -41.10
C GLY A 14 33.65 -8.07 -40.50
N THR A 15 34.69 -7.96 -41.32
CA THR A 15 36.06 -7.59 -40.93
C THR A 15 36.24 -6.07 -40.75
N GLY A 16 36.93 -5.66 -39.67
CA GLY A 16 37.74 -4.43 -39.65
C GLY A 16 37.16 -3.22 -38.91
N GLY A 17 37.28 -3.23 -37.58
CA GLY A 17 37.02 -2.12 -36.67
C GLY A 17 36.62 -2.67 -35.31
N THR A 18 37.34 -2.36 -34.22
CA THR A 18 36.99 -2.80 -32.86
C THR A 18 35.65 -2.20 -32.45
N THR A 19 34.58 -2.84 -32.89
CA THR A 19 33.21 -2.59 -32.45
C THR A 19 33.01 -3.47 -31.23
N THR A 20 33.12 -2.90 -30.03
CA THR A 20 32.72 -3.61 -28.81
C THR A 20 31.26 -3.98 -28.95
N THR A 21 30.98 -5.25 -29.20
CA THR A 21 29.63 -5.74 -29.45
C THR A 21 28.82 -5.58 -28.17
N VAL A 22 27.67 -4.91 -28.27
CA VAL A 22 26.71 -4.81 -27.16
C VAL A 22 25.97 -6.13 -27.07
N ILE A 23 26.11 -6.81 -25.93
CA ILE A 23 25.47 -8.09 -25.67
C ILE A 23 24.19 -7.80 -24.91
N ARG A 24 23.04 -8.04 -25.54
CA ARG A 24 21.77 -8.02 -24.82
C ARG A 24 21.68 -9.24 -23.93
N VAL A 25 21.37 -9.01 -22.66
CA VAL A 25 21.21 -10.04 -21.65
C VAL A 25 19.82 -9.92 -21.08
N ARG A 26 19.10 -11.03 -21.07
CA ARG A 26 17.69 -11.10 -20.67
C ARG A 26 17.46 -11.92 -19.39
N ASN A 27 18.46 -12.71 -18.97
CA ASN A 27 18.35 -13.59 -17.80
C ASN A 27 19.74 -13.94 -17.22
N ALA A 28 19.72 -14.55 -16.02
CA ALA A 28 20.93 -14.96 -15.31
C ALA A 28 21.73 -16.06 -16.02
N ASP A 29 21.08 -16.95 -16.77
CA ASP A 29 21.77 -18.03 -17.52
C ASP A 29 22.61 -17.47 -18.67
N GLU A 30 22.12 -16.42 -19.33
CA GLU A 30 22.87 -15.68 -20.33
C GLU A 30 24.11 -15.01 -19.71
N LEU A 31 24.03 -14.46 -18.51
CA LEU A 31 25.21 -13.93 -17.80
C LEU A 31 26.18 -15.01 -17.36
N GLN A 32 25.66 -16.13 -16.88
CA GLN A 32 26.49 -17.26 -16.49
C GLN A 32 27.33 -17.74 -17.67
N ARG A 33 26.75 -17.79 -18.88
CA ARG A 33 27.48 -18.15 -20.12
C ARG A 33 28.56 -17.13 -20.49
N LEU A 34 28.46 -15.89 -20.01
CA LEU A 34 29.43 -14.84 -20.26
C LEU A 34 30.59 -14.86 -19.27
N LEU A 35 30.46 -15.51 -18.11
CA LEU A 35 31.48 -15.53 -17.06
C LEU A 35 32.84 -16.00 -17.62
N PRO A 36 33.94 -15.33 -17.24
CA PRO A 36 35.28 -15.80 -17.60
C PRO A 36 35.51 -17.19 -17.02
N GLN A 37 36.13 -18.09 -17.80
CA GLN A 37 36.46 -19.41 -17.29
C GLN A 37 37.54 -19.29 -16.20
N PRO A 38 37.32 -19.85 -15.00
CA PRO A 38 38.31 -19.77 -13.94
C PRO A 38 39.54 -20.60 -14.32
N GLU A 39 40.71 -19.96 -14.34
CA GLU A 39 41.98 -20.66 -14.52
C GLU A 39 42.33 -21.45 -13.24
N THR A 40 42.65 -22.74 -13.40
CA THR A 40 43.02 -23.59 -12.27
C THR A 40 44.25 -23.02 -11.56
N GLY A 41 44.12 -22.69 -10.26
CA GLY A 41 45.22 -22.16 -9.45
C GLY A 41 45.26 -20.63 -9.34
N ARG A 42 44.47 -19.87 -10.10
CA ARG A 42 44.38 -18.39 -10.01
C ARG A 42 42.98 -17.92 -9.57
N ARG A 43 42.90 -16.71 -8.99
CA ARG A 43 41.62 -16.01 -8.79
C ARG A 43 41.33 -15.13 -10.01
N THR A 44 40.10 -15.16 -10.49
CA THR A 44 39.61 -14.26 -11.53
C THR A 44 38.92 -13.06 -10.88
N LEU A 45 39.24 -11.85 -11.32
CA LEU A 45 38.62 -10.62 -10.84
C LEU A 45 37.80 -9.99 -11.98
N LEU A 46 36.49 -9.94 -11.80
CA LEU A 46 35.52 -9.34 -12.71
C LEU A 46 35.05 -7.99 -12.18
N GLY A 47 35.20 -6.93 -12.96
CA GLY A 47 34.64 -5.60 -12.68
C GLY A 47 33.31 -5.37 -13.37
N ILE A 48 32.36 -4.76 -12.67
CA ILE A 48 31.07 -4.33 -13.22
C ILE A 48 30.96 -2.82 -13.07
N VAL A 49 30.84 -2.13 -14.20
CA VAL A 49 30.84 -0.66 -14.30
C VAL A 49 29.57 -0.21 -15.00
N GLY A 50 29.14 1.00 -14.73
CA GLY A 50 27.93 1.57 -15.30
C GLY A 50 27.56 2.83 -14.53
N ALA A 51 26.81 3.72 -15.16
CA ALA A 51 26.36 4.95 -14.53
C ALA A 51 25.60 4.69 -13.21
N PRO A 52 25.52 5.68 -12.28
CA PRO A 52 24.62 5.59 -11.13
C PRO A 52 23.21 5.16 -11.56
N GLY A 53 22.58 4.21 -10.86
CA GLY A 53 21.25 3.72 -11.24
C GLY A 53 21.20 2.68 -12.38
N ALA A 54 22.33 2.32 -13.00
CA ALA A 54 22.38 1.31 -14.08
C ALA A 54 22.14 -0.14 -13.61
N GLY A 55 22.11 -0.42 -12.30
CA GLY A 55 21.86 -1.77 -11.77
C GLY A 55 23.09 -2.65 -11.53
N LYS A 56 24.30 -2.07 -11.48
CA LYS A 56 25.57 -2.80 -11.26
C LYS A 56 25.56 -3.75 -10.06
N SER A 57 25.17 -3.26 -8.88
CA SER A 57 25.16 -4.05 -7.64
C SER A 57 24.20 -5.24 -7.75
N THR A 58 23.11 -5.08 -8.51
CA THR A 58 22.14 -6.12 -8.80
C THR A 58 22.73 -7.23 -9.67
N VAL A 59 23.48 -6.88 -10.72
CA VAL A 59 24.23 -7.83 -11.55
C VAL A 59 25.27 -8.56 -10.71
N ALA A 60 26.02 -7.82 -9.88
CA ALA A 60 27.07 -8.38 -9.03
C ALA A 60 26.50 -9.42 -8.04
N ALA A 61 25.38 -9.10 -7.40
CA ALA A 61 24.69 -10.00 -6.49
C ALA A 61 24.15 -11.25 -7.21
N ALA A 62 23.55 -11.06 -8.40
CA ALA A 62 23.05 -12.18 -9.20
C ALA A 62 24.17 -13.14 -9.61
N LEU A 63 25.33 -12.61 -10.04
CA LEU A 63 26.50 -13.42 -10.35
C LEU A 63 27.02 -14.15 -9.11
N GLN A 64 27.16 -13.47 -7.97
CA GLN A 64 27.61 -14.10 -6.72
C GLN A 64 26.69 -15.28 -6.32
N ALA A 65 25.38 -15.10 -6.47
CA ALA A 65 24.38 -16.10 -6.13
C ALA A 65 24.50 -17.40 -6.95
N LEU A 66 25.12 -17.38 -8.13
CA LEU A 66 25.34 -18.57 -8.96
C LEU A 66 26.27 -19.58 -8.28
N SER A 67 27.22 -19.13 -7.45
CA SER A 67 28.10 -20.02 -6.69
C SER A 67 28.57 -19.36 -5.39
N PRO A 68 27.72 -19.31 -4.34
CA PRO A 68 27.99 -18.52 -3.12
C PRO A 68 29.23 -18.97 -2.33
N ARG A 69 29.73 -20.20 -2.58
CA ARG A 69 30.95 -20.73 -1.94
C ARG A 69 32.21 -20.44 -2.74
N ALA A 70 32.10 -20.19 -4.04
CA ALA A 70 33.22 -19.97 -4.94
C ALA A 70 33.32 -18.50 -5.39
N PHE A 71 32.23 -17.73 -5.30
CA PHE A 71 32.16 -16.35 -5.77
C PHE A 71 31.99 -15.40 -4.58
N ALA A 72 32.79 -14.35 -4.53
CA ALA A 72 32.71 -13.34 -3.48
C ALA A 72 32.62 -11.93 -4.09
N GLN A 73 31.80 -11.08 -3.48
CA GLN A 73 31.63 -9.69 -3.89
C GLN A 73 32.44 -8.75 -3.01
N VAL A 74 33.10 -7.76 -3.62
CA VAL A 74 33.85 -6.70 -2.94
C VAL A 74 33.49 -5.37 -3.60
N PRO A 75 32.46 -4.64 -3.12
CA PRO A 75 31.98 -3.42 -3.76
C PRO A 75 32.93 -2.24 -3.55
N MET A 76 33.01 -1.35 -4.55
CA MET A 76 33.80 -0.11 -4.48
C MET A 76 33.29 0.88 -3.41
N ASP A 77 31.98 0.88 -3.15
CA ASP A 77 31.33 1.82 -2.21
C ASP A 77 31.90 1.73 -0.78
N GLY A 78 32.42 0.57 -0.37
CA GLY A 78 33.10 0.41 0.93
C GLY A 78 34.36 1.29 1.10
N PHE A 79 34.85 1.88 0.02
CA PHE A 79 36.01 2.78 0.00
C PHE A 79 35.63 4.25 -0.13
N HIS A 80 34.37 4.61 0.08
CA HIS A 80 34.02 6.00 0.38
C HIS A 80 34.86 6.51 1.56
N LEU A 81 35.25 7.79 1.50
CA LEU A 81 35.81 8.47 2.66
C LEU A 81 34.67 8.75 3.64
N ALA A 82 34.92 8.52 4.94
CA ALA A 82 33.95 8.86 5.98
C ALA A 82 33.63 10.36 5.99
N ASP A 83 32.44 10.73 6.43
CA ASP A 83 31.98 12.13 6.37
C ASP A 83 32.93 13.08 7.08
N GLN A 84 33.54 12.67 8.20
CA GLN A 84 34.54 13.48 8.90
C GLN A 84 35.76 13.82 8.01
N ALA A 85 36.19 12.90 7.15
CA ALA A 85 37.27 13.14 6.21
C ALA A 85 36.79 14.05 5.06
N LEU A 86 35.59 13.81 4.53
CA LEU A 86 34.99 14.63 3.48
C LEU A 86 34.76 16.08 3.93
N THR A 87 34.28 16.31 5.16
CA THR A 87 34.13 17.65 5.74
C THR A 87 35.48 18.37 5.82
N ARG A 88 36.55 17.69 6.27
CA ARG A 88 37.90 18.29 6.33
C ARG A 88 38.45 18.65 4.95
N LEU A 89 38.06 17.88 3.93
CA LEU A 89 38.46 18.11 2.54
C LEU A 89 37.54 19.10 1.80
N GLY A 90 36.42 19.53 2.40
CA GLY A 90 35.42 20.37 1.76
C GLY A 90 34.65 19.66 0.63
N LEU A 91 34.55 18.33 0.69
CA LEU A 91 33.98 17.48 -0.37
C LEU A 91 32.65 16.81 0.03
N LEU A 92 32.11 17.09 1.21
CA LEU A 92 30.87 16.45 1.71
C LEU A 92 29.68 16.66 0.76
N GLU A 93 29.52 17.88 0.24
CA GLU A 93 28.47 18.25 -0.73
C GLU A 93 28.62 17.60 -2.11
N ARG A 94 29.73 16.89 -2.32
CA ARG A 94 30.06 16.15 -3.55
C ARG A 94 30.24 14.65 -3.28
N LYS A 95 29.77 14.16 -2.13
CA LYS A 95 29.80 12.74 -1.77
C LYS A 95 29.19 11.90 -2.89
N GLY A 96 29.94 10.90 -3.33
CA GLY A 96 29.62 10.12 -4.52
C GLY A 96 30.54 10.38 -5.71
N ALA A 97 31.24 11.52 -5.78
CA ALA A 97 32.19 11.84 -6.86
C ALA A 97 33.54 11.07 -6.72
N PRO A 98 34.34 10.92 -7.80
CA PRO A 98 35.56 10.09 -7.78
C PRO A 98 36.58 10.43 -6.68
N GLU A 99 36.76 11.71 -6.35
CA GLU A 99 37.67 12.21 -5.33
C GLU A 99 37.19 11.95 -3.88
N THR A 100 35.96 11.45 -3.71
CA THR A 100 35.39 11.09 -2.41
C THR A 100 35.67 9.64 -2.00
N PHE A 101 36.49 8.93 -2.77
CA PHE A 101 36.89 7.54 -2.51
C PHE A 101 38.40 7.40 -2.28
N ASP A 102 38.78 6.46 -1.43
CA ASP A 102 40.16 5.97 -1.35
C ASP A 102 40.44 4.95 -2.48
N ALA A 103 40.67 5.47 -3.69
CA ALA A 103 40.99 4.66 -4.86
C ALA A 103 42.30 3.86 -4.71
N HIS A 104 43.26 4.34 -3.89
CA HIS A 104 44.54 3.68 -3.68
C HIS A 104 44.42 2.52 -2.70
N GLY A 105 43.68 2.69 -1.59
CA GLY A 105 43.34 1.62 -0.66
C GLY A 105 42.50 0.54 -1.34
N TYR A 106 41.56 0.93 -2.19
CA TYR A 106 40.78 0.00 -2.99
C TYR A 106 41.65 -0.84 -3.93
N ALA A 107 42.55 -0.20 -4.68
CA ALA A 107 43.50 -0.91 -5.56
C ALA A 107 44.42 -1.87 -4.78
N ALA A 108 44.87 -1.47 -3.59
CA ALA A 108 45.70 -2.31 -2.72
C ALA A 108 44.94 -3.55 -2.21
N LEU A 109 43.66 -3.41 -1.86
CA LEU A 109 42.83 -4.56 -1.49
C LEU A 109 42.66 -5.52 -2.66
N LEU A 110 42.33 -5.02 -3.86
CA LEU A 110 42.19 -5.87 -5.04
C LEU A 110 43.49 -6.64 -5.36
N SER A 111 44.65 -5.97 -5.24
CA SER A 111 45.96 -6.62 -5.39
C SER A 111 46.16 -7.72 -4.35
N ARG A 112 45.90 -7.44 -3.07
CA ARG A 112 46.00 -8.44 -1.99
C ARG A 112 45.09 -9.63 -2.23
N LEU A 113 43.87 -9.39 -2.71
CA LEU A 113 42.89 -10.43 -2.98
C LEU A 113 43.28 -11.29 -4.19
N ARG A 114 43.96 -10.72 -5.18
CA ARG A 114 44.50 -11.43 -6.35
C ARG A 114 45.57 -12.47 -5.95
N ASP A 115 46.36 -12.18 -4.91
CA ASP A 115 47.46 -13.05 -4.44
C ASP A 115 47.01 -14.32 -3.67
N ARG A 116 45.70 -14.56 -3.54
CA ARG A 116 45.09 -15.75 -2.92
C ARG A 116 45.64 -16.09 -1.51
N PRO A 117 45.47 -15.19 -0.52
CA PRO A 117 45.82 -15.51 0.86
C PRO A 117 45.10 -16.77 1.35
N ASP A 118 45.81 -17.55 2.15
CA ASP A 118 45.35 -18.81 2.79
C ASP A 118 44.38 -18.58 3.96
N HIS A 119 44.09 -17.32 4.28
CA HIS A 119 43.18 -16.88 5.34
C HIS A 119 42.08 -15.97 4.77
N VAL A 120 41.00 -15.79 5.55
CA VAL A 120 39.90 -14.86 5.21
C VAL A 120 40.44 -13.42 5.21
N VAL A 121 40.19 -12.69 4.12
CA VAL A 121 40.46 -11.25 4.05
C VAL A 121 39.15 -10.52 4.28
N TYR A 122 39.12 -9.60 5.24
CA TYR A 122 37.96 -8.75 5.46
C TYR A 122 38.07 -7.47 4.64
N ALA A 123 37.06 -7.20 3.81
CA ALA A 123 36.93 -6.01 3.00
C ALA A 123 35.96 -5.00 3.64
N PRO A 124 36.10 -3.70 3.38
CA PRO A 124 35.10 -2.70 3.77
C PRO A 124 33.75 -2.88 3.05
N ALA A 125 32.65 -2.53 3.71
CA ALA A 125 31.31 -2.37 3.12
C ALA A 125 30.85 -0.93 3.26
N PHE A 126 29.82 -0.54 2.50
CA PHE A 126 29.10 0.72 2.73
C PHE A 126 27.76 0.42 3.38
N GLU A 127 27.51 0.97 4.57
CA GLU A 127 26.26 0.75 5.29
C GLU A 127 25.25 1.85 4.95
N ARG A 128 24.08 1.45 4.46
CA ARG A 128 23.11 2.37 3.81
C ARG A 128 22.28 3.14 4.85
N GLU A 129 22.08 2.60 6.05
CA GLU A 129 21.40 3.32 7.13
C GLU A 129 22.29 4.38 7.77
N LEU A 130 23.58 4.06 7.94
CA LEU A 130 24.55 4.99 8.52
C LEU A 130 25.10 5.98 7.48
N GLU A 131 24.94 5.67 6.19
CA GLU A 131 25.59 6.37 5.09
C GLU A 131 27.12 6.46 5.29
N GLN A 132 27.76 5.40 5.83
CA GLN A 132 29.20 5.38 6.10
C GLN A 132 29.90 4.10 5.59
N PRO A 133 31.19 4.20 5.24
CA PRO A 133 32.05 3.02 5.05
C PRO A 133 32.31 2.32 6.40
N LEU A 134 32.04 1.02 6.47
CA LEU A 134 32.39 0.15 7.60
C LEU A 134 33.58 -0.74 7.23
N ALA A 135 34.69 -0.57 7.95
CA ALA A 135 35.86 -1.42 7.80
C ALA A 135 35.59 -2.85 8.28
N ASN A 136 36.25 -3.82 7.66
CA ASN A 136 36.21 -5.25 8.03
C ASN A 136 34.82 -5.93 7.99
N ALA A 137 33.87 -5.40 7.20
CA ALA A 137 32.49 -5.88 7.18
C ALA A 137 32.24 -7.09 6.27
N LEU A 138 33.02 -7.27 5.19
CA LEU A 138 32.79 -8.32 4.19
C LEU A 138 33.88 -9.40 4.22
N PRO A 139 33.59 -10.65 4.64
CA PRO A 139 34.56 -11.72 4.61
C PRO A 139 34.75 -12.28 3.19
N VAL A 140 36.01 -12.30 2.72
CA VAL A 140 36.40 -12.94 1.46
C VAL A 140 37.18 -14.22 1.77
N PRO A 141 36.58 -15.42 1.61
CA PRO A 141 37.20 -16.67 1.99
C PRO A 141 38.33 -17.09 1.03
N PRO A 142 39.34 -17.87 1.48
CA PRO A 142 40.39 -18.42 0.63
C PRO A 142 39.85 -19.16 -0.60
N ALA A 143 38.74 -19.90 -0.41
CA ALA A 143 38.07 -20.70 -1.42
C ALA A 143 37.44 -19.91 -2.57
N ALA A 144 37.28 -18.59 -2.45
CA ALA A 144 36.74 -17.77 -3.53
C ALA A 144 37.66 -17.85 -4.77
N SER A 145 37.12 -18.31 -5.89
CA SER A 145 37.77 -18.44 -7.19
C SER A 145 37.43 -17.29 -8.14
N LEU A 146 36.23 -16.70 -8.01
CA LEU A 146 35.83 -15.48 -8.73
C LEU A 146 35.55 -14.38 -7.71
N LEU A 147 36.17 -13.23 -7.92
CA LEU A 147 35.89 -12.01 -7.18
C LEU A 147 35.16 -11.04 -8.10
N ILE A 148 33.99 -10.62 -7.66
CA ILE A 148 33.14 -9.68 -8.37
C ILE A 148 33.25 -8.35 -7.65
N THR A 149 33.68 -7.33 -8.36
CA THR A 149 33.62 -5.96 -7.86
C THR A 149 32.74 -5.11 -8.76
N GLU A 150 32.08 -4.14 -8.17
CA GLU A 150 31.22 -3.21 -8.88
C GLU A 150 31.47 -1.79 -8.40
N GLY A 151 31.37 -0.84 -9.32
CA GLY A 151 31.54 0.57 -9.02
C GLY A 151 31.51 1.46 -10.25
N ASN A 152 31.18 2.73 -10.04
CA ASN A 152 31.10 3.74 -11.11
C ASN A 152 32.45 3.95 -11.81
N TYR A 153 33.56 3.94 -11.06
CA TYR A 153 34.80 4.58 -11.49
C TYR A 153 35.93 3.64 -11.89
N LEU A 154 35.66 2.33 -12.02
CA LEU A 154 36.70 1.34 -12.31
C LEU A 154 37.39 1.53 -13.68
N LEU A 155 36.80 2.33 -14.59
CA LEU A 155 37.35 2.64 -15.92
C LEU A 155 37.85 4.10 -16.05
N LEU A 156 37.90 4.89 -14.98
CA LEU A 156 38.44 6.26 -15.04
C LEU A 156 39.96 6.27 -15.27
N ASP A 157 40.45 7.26 -15.99
CA ASP A 157 41.90 7.45 -16.27
C ASP A 157 42.65 8.20 -15.16
N GLY A 158 42.28 7.97 -13.89
CA GLY A 158 42.96 8.53 -12.73
C GLY A 158 44.08 7.62 -12.21
N PRO A 159 45.14 8.13 -11.54
CA PRO A 159 46.22 7.30 -11.01
C PRO A 159 45.79 6.14 -10.10
N GLY A 160 44.84 6.35 -9.17
CA GLY A 160 44.30 5.30 -8.30
C GLY A 160 43.42 4.29 -9.05
N TRP A 161 42.51 4.78 -9.88
CA TRP A 161 41.60 3.96 -10.68
C TRP A 161 42.31 3.12 -11.75
N ARG A 162 43.39 3.63 -12.37
CA ARG A 162 44.26 2.85 -13.26
C ARG A 162 44.90 1.66 -12.54
N LYS A 163 45.36 1.85 -11.29
CA LYS A 163 45.90 0.76 -10.47
C LYS A 163 44.82 -0.27 -10.14
N ALA A 164 43.60 0.16 -9.80
CA ALA A 164 42.47 -0.75 -9.57
C ALA A 164 42.12 -1.55 -10.84
N ARG A 165 42.03 -0.88 -12.01
CA ARG A 165 41.76 -1.52 -13.32
C ARG A 165 42.80 -2.56 -13.71
N GLN A 166 44.08 -2.34 -13.39
CA GLN A 166 45.16 -3.30 -13.61
C GLN A 166 44.99 -4.58 -12.79
N GLN A 167 44.22 -4.52 -11.70
CA GLN A 167 43.87 -5.69 -10.91
C GLN A 167 42.61 -6.40 -11.42
N LEU A 168 42.01 -6.05 -12.56
CA LEU A 168 40.82 -6.73 -13.09
C LEU A 168 41.18 -7.50 -14.35
N ASP A 169 40.77 -8.77 -14.42
CA ASP A 169 41.00 -9.61 -15.61
C ASP A 169 39.99 -9.27 -16.71
N GLU A 170 38.76 -8.90 -16.33
CA GLU A 170 37.71 -8.47 -17.24
C GLU A 170 36.83 -7.39 -16.60
N VAL A 171 36.34 -6.44 -17.39
CA VAL A 171 35.41 -5.38 -16.96
C VAL A 171 34.21 -5.29 -17.90
N TRP A 172 33.02 -5.45 -17.34
CA TRP A 172 31.74 -5.32 -18.03
C TRP A 172 31.13 -3.94 -17.78
N PHE A 173 30.70 -3.27 -18.85
CA PHE A 173 29.94 -2.04 -18.76
C PHE A 173 28.45 -2.33 -18.91
N ILE A 174 27.65 -1.94 -17.93
CA ILE A 174 26.20 -2.05 -17.92
C ILE A 174 25.63 -0.80 -18.59
N ASP A 175 25.02 -1.01 -19.74
CA ASP A 175 24.37 0.00 -20.55
C ASP A 175 22.86 -0.07 -20.31
N VAL A 176 22.27 1.07 -19.95
CA VAL A 176 20.84 1.23 -19.65
C VAL A 176 20.41 2.57 -20.20
N ASP A 177 19.21 2.60 -20.77
CA ASP A 177 18.58 3.83 -21.24
C ASP A 177 18.66 4.97 -20.19
N PRO A 178 19.13 6.18 -20.58
CA PRO A 178 19.29 7.29 -19.65
C PRO A 178 18.01 7.70 -18.91
N ASP A 179 16.84 7.59 -19.56
CA ASP A 179 15.57 7.93 -18.94
C ASP A 179 15.17 6.86 -17.93
N VAL A 180 15.36 5.57 -18.25
CA VAL A 180 15.16 4.48 -17.28
C VAL A 180 16.06 4.64 -16.05
N ARG A 181 17.33 4.97 -16.28
CA ARG A 181 18.31 5.23 -15.22
C ARG A 181 17.90 6.42 -14.34
N ARG A 182 17.48 7.52 -14.96
CA ARG A 182 17.03 8.74 -14.26
C ARG A 182 15.80 8.45 -13.40
N HIS A 183 14.77 7.81 -13.96
CA HIS A 183 13.57 7.41 -13.23
C HIS A 183 13.92 6.52 -12.03
N ARG A 184 14.81 5.54 -12.20
CA ARG A 184 15.28 4.68 -11.09
C ARG A 184 15.99 5.47 -10.00
N LEU A 185 16.82 6.45 -10.36
CA LEU A 185 17.54 7.29 -9.39
C LEU A 185 16.60 8.21 -8.61
N VAL A 186 15.65 8.86 -9.30
CA VAL A 186 14.65 9.73 -8.66
C VAL A 186 13.78 8.91 -7.72
N ALA A 187 13.24 7.78 -8.19
CA ALA A 187 12.44 6.87 -7.36
C ALA A 187 13.20 6.38 -6.13
N ARG A 188 14.50 6.08 -6.27
CA ARG A 188 15.37 5.69 -5.14
C ARG A 188 15.54 6.83 -4.14
N HIS A 189 15.78 8.06 -4.59
CA HIS A 189 15.91 9.21 -3.69
C HIS A 189 14.60 9.50 -2.95
N ILE A 190 13.46 9.34 -3.62
CA ILE A 190 12.12 9.44 -2.99
C ILE A 190 11.91 8.34 -1.95
N LEU A 191 12.28 7.09 -2.27
CA LEU A 191 12.22 5.97 -1.34
C LEU A 191 13.02 6.23 -0.05
N PHE A 192 14.16 6.92 -0.15
CA PHE A 192 14.99 7.32 0.99
C PHE A 192 14.61 8.68 1.59
N GLY A 193 13.39 9.16 1.33
CA GLY A 193 12.79 10.28 2.05
C GLY A 193 13.10 11.67 1.48
N LYS A 194 13.63 11.78 0.25
CA LYS A 194 13.69 13.08 -0.44
C LYS A 194 12.34 13.39 -1.09
N GLU A 195 11.87 14.62 -0.93
CA GLU A 195 10.74 15.13 -1.70
C GLU A 195 10.97 15.00 -3.22
N PRO A 196 9.95 14.70 -4.04
CA PRO A 196 10.11 14.44 -5.47
C PRO A 196 10.91 15.51 -6.23
N ALA A 197 10.60 16.79 -6.00
CA ALA A 197 11.33 17.89 -6.62
C ALA A 197 12.81 17.97 -6.18
N ALA A 198 13.09 17.70 -4.91
CA ALA A 198 14.45 17.68 -4.37
C ALA A 198 15.24 16.44 -4.82
N ALA A 199 14.56 15.32 -5.06
CA ALA A 199 15.13 14.11 -5.65
C ALA A 199 15.52 14.35 -7.12
N GLU A 200 14.65 14.96 -7.91
CA GLU A 200 14.94 15.34 -9.30
C GLU A 200 16.12 16.32 -9.38
N GLU A 201 16.12 17.37 -8.54
CA GLU A 201 17.22 18.34 -8.48
C GLU A 201 18.54 17.67 -8.08
N TRP A 202 18.52 16.76 -7.11
CA TRP A 202 19.71 16.01 -6.69
C TRP A 202 20.25 15.13 -7.82
N VAL A 203 19.38 14.40 -8.51
CA VAL A 203 19.77 13.56 -9.65
C VAL A 203 20.40 14.42 -10.74
N GLN A 204 19.83 15.57 -11.04
CA GLN A 204 20.36 16.48 -12.04
C GLN A 204 21.71 17.10 -11.64
N ARG A 205 21.86 17.50 -10.36
CA ARG A 205 23.05 18.22 -9.88
C ARG A 205 24.23 17.31 -9.56
N VAL A 206 23.97 16.08 -9.08
CA VAL A 206 24.99 15.18 -8.52
C VAL A 206 25.11 13.90 -9.33
N ASP A 207 24.02 13.19 -9.59
CA ASP A 207 24.08 11.88 -10.24
C ASP A 207 24.35 11.97 -11.75
N GLU A 208 23.81 12.98 -12.45
CA GLU A 208 23.95 13.13 -13.90
C GLU A 208 25.38 13.49 -14.35
N PRO A 209 26.10 14.45 -13.73
CA PRO A 209 27.50 14.70 -14.08
C PRO A 209 28.40 13.48 -13.84
N ASN A 210 28.10 12.70 -12.80
CA ASN A 210 28.77 11.43 -12.54
C ASN A 210 28.43 10.40 -13.62
N ALA A 211 27.18 10.33 -14.04
CA ALA A 211 26.73 9.43 -15.10
C ALA A 211 27.41 9.73 -16.45
N GLU A 212 27.53 11.01 -16.83
CA GLU A 212 28.26 11.45 -18.03
C GLU A 212 29.72 11.01 -17.98
N LEU A 213 30.39 11.27 -16.84
CA LEU A 213 31.79 10.91 -16.63
C LEU A 213 32.01 9.39 -16.76
N VAL A 214 31.14 8.57 -16.17
CA VAL A 214 31.22 7.10 -16.25
C VAL A 214 30.92 6.63 -17.68
N THR A 215 29.89 7.17 -18.31
CA THR A 215 29.48 6.80 -19.68
C THR A 215 30.56 7.12 -20.70
N ALA A 216 31.32 8.20 -20.53
CA ALA A 216 32.47 8.52 -21.38
C ALA A 216 33.56 7.41 -21.37
N THR A 217 33.63 6.60 -20.31
CA THR A 217 34.59 5.49 -20.20
C THR A 217 34.11 4.16 -20.77
N ARG A 218 32.87 4.09 -21.28
CA ARG A 218 32.24 2.88 -21.85
C ARG A 218 33.13 2.15 -22.86
N HIS A 219 33.86 2.89 -23.69
CA HIS A 219 34.76 2.35 -24.72
C HIS A 219 35.99 1.60 -24.16
N ARG A 220 36.28 1.73 -22.86
CA ARG A 220 37.41 1.06 -22.19
C ARG A 220 37.04 -0.28 -21.56
N ALA A 221 35.77 -0.68 -21.64
CA ALA A 221 35.29 -1.95 -21.10
C ALA A 221 35.60 -3.11 -22.06
N ASP A 222 35.79 -4.29 -21.50
CA ASP A 222 36.04 -5.52 -22.26
C ASP A 222 34.74 -6.07 -22.87
N ARG A 223 33.59 -5.84 -22.21
CA ARG A 223 32.25 -6.11 -22.74
C ARG A 223 31.26 -5.00 -22.38
N ILE A 224 30.25 -4.84 -23.22
CA ILE A 224 29.11 -3.98 -22.94
C ILE A 224 27.86 -4.85 -22.89
N LEU A 225 27.13 -4.77 -21.78
CA LEU A 225 25.91 -5.52 -21.54
C LEU A 225 24.73 -4.54 -21.54
N ASP A 226 23.79 -4.76 -22.45
CA ASP A 226 22.51 -4.06 -22.45
C ASP A 226 21.52 -4.88 -21.60
N LEU A 227 21.14 -4.30 -20.47
CA LEU A 227 20.23 -4.91 -19.48
C LEU A 227 18.85 -4.27 -19.49
N SER A 228 18.52 -3.50 -20.52
CA SER A 228 17.24 -2.78 -20.60
C SER A 228 16.03 -3.74 -20.51
N ASP A 229 16.22 -4.98 -20.96
CA ASP A 229 15.20 -6.06 -20.94
C ASP A 229 15.25 -6.95 -19.68
N TRP A 230 16.24 -6.79 -18.78
CA TRP A 230 16.41 -7.63 -17.59
C TRP A 230 16.07 -6.86 -16.31
N GLN A 231 14.96 -7.24 -15.67
CA GLN A 231 14.56 -6.73 -14.36
C GLN A 231 14.87 -7.78 -13.28
N LEU A 232 15.81 -7.45 -12.41
CA LEU A 232 16.08 -8.19 -11.17
C LEU A 232 15.36 -7.49 -10.03
N THR A 233 14.40 -8.18 -9.42
CA THR A 233 13.75 -7.76 -8.19
C THR A 233 14.68 -8.04 -7.02
N LEU A 234 15.22 -7.00 -6.37
CA LEU A 234 15.91 -7.15 -5.08
C LEU A 234 14.85 -7.41 -4.02
N SER A 235 14.90 -8.57 -3.38
CA SER A 235 14.18 -8.82 -2.13
C SER A 235 14.91 -8.10 -0.99
N THR A 236 14.23 -7.18 -0.31
CA THR A 236 14.75 -6.42 0.84
C THR A 236 14.36 -7.10 2.16
N GLN A 237 14.87 -8.31 2.42
CA GLN A 237 14.82 -8.91 3.76
C GLN A 237 16.23 -9.22 4.31
N PRO A 238 16.55 -8.83 5.56
CA PRO A 238 17.78 -9.20 6.21
C PRO A 238 17.65 -10.65 6.70
N HIS A 239 18.59 -11.50 6.26
CA HIS A 239 18.75 -12.89 6.71
C HIS A 239 17.60 -13.84 6.38
N HIS A 240 17.58 -14.44 5.18
CA HIS A 240 17.46 -15.89 4.94
C HIS A 240 17.37 -16.21 3.42
N ARG A 241 17.99 -17.34 3.04
CA ARG A 241 18.13 -17.99 1.72
C ARG A 241 17.28 -17.45 0.54
N LEU A 242 17.97 -17.03 -0.52
CA LEU A 242 17.43 -16.86 -1.87
C LEU A 242 16.78 -18.17 -2.36
N LEU A 243 15.47 -18.15 -2.57
CA LEU A 243 14.78 -19.06 -3.49
C LEU A 243 14.82 -18.42 -4.87
N LEU A 244 15.64 -19.00 -5.77
CA LEU A 244 15.59 -18.70 -7.20
C LEU A 244 14.35 -19.40 -7.78
N THR A 245 13.21 -18.71 -7.84
CA THR A 245 12.11 -19.15 -8.70
C THR A 245 12.38 -18.69 -10.12
N THR A 246 12.65 -19.64 -11.00
CA THR A 246 12.66 -19.44 -12.45
C THR A 246 11.23 -19.21 -12.92
N THR A 247 10.77 -17.96 -12.93
CA THR A 247 9.57 -17.60 -13.68
C THR A 247 10.02 -17.21 -15.09
N GLN A 248 9.85 -18.10 -16.07
CA GLN A 248 9.80 -17.65 -17.47
C GLN A 248 8.78 -16.52 -17.53
N ARG A 249 9.15 -15.34 -18.06
CA ARG A 249 8.17 -14.29 -18.35
C ARG A 249 7.13 -14.90 -19.30
N ARG A 250 5.96 -15.23 -18.75
CA ARG A 250 4.75 -15.38 -19.55
C ARG A 250 4.53 -14.01 -20.19
N ALA A 251 4.26 -13.97 -21.50
CA ALA A 251 3.80 -12.72 -22.10
C ALA A 251 2.57 -12.26 -21.31
N MET A 252 2.64 -11.08 -20.69
CA MET A 252 1.51 -10.53 -19.97
C MET A 252 0.46 -10.13 -21.01
N THR A 253 -0.79 -10.45 -20.69
CA THR A 253 -1.91 -10.12 -21.56
C THR A 253 -2.62 -8.92 -20.96
N GLN A 254 -2.70 -7.82 -21.71
CA GLN A 254 -3.48 -6.64 -21.34
C GLN A 254 -4.92 -7.05 -21.00
N LEU A 255 -5.43 -6.64 -19.84
CA LEU A 255 -6.79 -6.96 -19.45
C LEU A 255 -7.81 -6.15 -20.25
N SER A 256 -8.68 -6.83 -20.99
CA SER A 256 -9.83 -6.27 -21.71
C SER A 256 -10.82 -7.37 -22.04
N ALA A 257 -12.04 -7.01 -22.46
CA ALA A 257 -13.01 -8.03 -22.90
C ALA A 257 -12.50 -8.84 -24.10
N ALA A 258 -11.72 -8.22 -24.99
CA ALA A 258 -11.16 -8.86 -26.18
C ALA A 258 -10.05 -9.88 -25.89
N THR A 259 -9.43 -9.79 -24.71
CA THR A 259 -8.25 -10.59 -24.33
C THR A 259 -8.53 -11.61 -23.24
N LEU A 260 -9.76 -11.67 -22.68
CA LEU A 260 -10.15 -12.61 -21.63
C LEU A 260 -9.83 -14.08 -21.97
N SER A 261 -10.11 -14.51 -23.20
CA SER A 261 -9.85 -15.88 -23.66
C SER A 261 -8.35 -16.21 -23.83
N SER A 262 -7.50 -15.18 -23.84
CA SER A 262 -6.05 -15.30 -24.00
C SER A 262 -5.31 -15.27 -22.66
N LEU A 263 -6.02 -15.01 -21.56
CA LEU A 263 -5.45 -15.04 -20.21
C LEU A 263 -5.03 -16.47 -19.83
N PRO A 264 -4.06 -16.61 -18.92
CA PRO A 264 -3.71 -17.91 -18.35
C PRO A 264 -4.92 -18.71 -17.85
N PRO A 265 -4.99 -20.02 -18.15
CA PRO A 265 -6.13 -20.86 -17.72
C PRO A 265 -6.23 -21.00 -16.20
N GLU A 266 -5.15 -20.72 -15.46
CA GLU A 266 -5.17 -20.74 -13.99
C GLU A 266 -5.79 -19.48 -13.38
N LEU A 267 -6.00 -18.41 -14.15
CA LEU A 267 -6.65 -17.18 -13.70
C LEU A 267 -8.15 -17.26 -14.05
N PRO A 268 -9.05 -17.48 -13.07
CA PRO A 268 -10.48 -17.53 -13.32
C PRO A 268 -10.99 -16.22 -13.91
N VAL A 269 -11.85 -16.33 -14.93
CA VAL A 269 -12.52 -15.21 -15.58
C VAL A 269 -14.04 -15.33 -15.42
N PRO A 270 -14.82 -14.25 -15.64
CA PRO A 270 -16.28 -14.32 -15.59
C PRO A 270 -16.84 -15.45 -16.46
N ALA A 271 -17.64 -16.34 -15.87
CA ALA A 271 -18.23 -17.49 -16.55
C ALA A 271 -19.55 -17.16 -17.30
N TYR A 272 -19.95 -15.90 -17.28
CA TYR A 272 -21.21 -15.40 -17.83
C TYR A 272 -20.95 -14.43 -18.99
N ASP A 273 -21.93 -14.32 -19.89
CA ASP A 273 -21.88 -13.36 -21.00
C ASP A 273 -22.13 -11.94 -20.50
N ARG A 274 -21.08 -11.13 -20.47
CA ARG A 274 -21.14 -9.73 -20.01
C ARG A 274 -21.99 -8.85 -20.92
N SER A 275 -22.11 -9.18 -22.19
CA SER A 275 -22.91 -8.42 -23.16
C SER A 275 -24.42 -8.61 -22.97
N ALA A 276 -24.82 -9.66 -22.25
CA ALA A 276 -26.21 -9.95 -21.92
C ALA A 276 -26.67 -9.28 -20.60
N LEU A 277 -25.75 -8.65 -19.87
CA LEU A 277 -26.08 -8.01 -18.59
C LEU A 277 -26.82 -6.69 -18.79
N SER A 278 -27.72 -6.37 -17.86
CA SER A 278 -28.34 -5.04 -17.78
C SER A 278 -28.03 -4.35 -16.45
N VAL A 279 -27.88 -3.03 -16.49
CA VAL A 279 -27.59 -2.22 -15.30
C VAL A 279 -28.80 -2.21 -14.37
N GLY A 280 -28.61 -2.67 -13.13
CA GLY A 280 -29.59 -2.57 -12.05
C GLY A 280 -29.10 -1.80 -10.84
N ILE A 281 -27.78 -1.54 -10.77
CA ILE A 281 -27.12 -0.82 -9.69
C ILE A 281 -26.29 0.33 -10.28
N VAL A 282 -26.48 1.53 -9.76
CA VAL A 282 -25.54 2.64 -9.95
C VAL A 282 -24.71 2.78 -8.68
N HIS A 283 -23.39 2.83 -8.80
CA HIS A 283 -22.49 2.91 -7.65
C HIS A 283 -21.65 4.19 -7.67
N PHE A 284 -21.76 5.02 -6.63
CA PHE A 284 -20.93 6.21 -6.44
C PHE A 284 -19.66 5.90 -5.64
N GLY A 285 -18.51 6.31 -6.18
CA GLY A 285 -17.22 6.16 -5.50
C GLY A 285 -16.60 4.78 -5.71
N VAL A 286 -16.20 4.46 -6.94
CA VAL A 286 -15.61 3.16 -7.34
C VAL A 286 -14.17 3.04 -6.83
N GLY A 287 -14.02 2.85 -5.52
CA GLY A 287 -12.74 2.69 -4.85
C GLY A 287 -12.22 1.24 -4.87
N GLY A 288 -11.13 1.02 -4.12
CA GLY A 288 -10.62 -0.34 -3.86
C GLY A 288 -11.66 -1.18 -3.10
N PHE A 289 -12.26 -0.64 -2.04
CA PHE A 289 -13.20 -1.37 -1.20
C PHE A 289 -14.42 -1.88 -1.98
N HIS A 290 -15.07 -1.02 -2.78
CA HIS A 290 -16.20 -1.43 -3.62
C HIS A 290 -15.86 -2.61 -4.54
N ARG A 291 -14.71 -2.51 -5.21
CA ARG A 291 -14.22 -3.53 -6.14
C ARG A 291 -13.82 -4.84 -5.44
N ALA A 292 -13.32 -4.77 -4.21
CA ALA A 292 -13.02 -5.94 -3.40
C ALA A 292 -14.25 -6.52 -2.67
N HIS A 293 -15.38 -5.81 -2.63
CA HIS A 293 -16.51 -6.18 -1.78
C HIS A 293 -17.82 -6.27 -2.58
N GLN A 294 -18.60 -5.20 -2.74
CA GLN A 294 -19.94 -5.31 -3.33
C GLN A 294 -19.92 -5.84 -4.77
N ALA A 295 -18.98 -5.37 -5.60
CA ALA A 295 -18.84 -5.84 -6.98
C ALA A 295 -18.46 -7.33 -7.05
N MET A 296 -17.67 -7.82 -6.09
CA MET A 296 -17.26 -9.22 -5.98
C MET A 296 -18.43 -10.13 -5.58
N TYR A 297 -19.29 -9.71 -4.64
CA TYR A 297 -20.52 -10.45 -4.29
C TYR A 297 -21.43 -10.62 -5.51
N LEU A 298 -21.60 -9.56 -6.29
CA LEU A 298 -22.44 -9.60 -7.49
C LEU A 298 -21.84 -10.48 -8.59
N ASP A 299 -20.52 -10.41 -8.81
CA ASP A 299 -19.81 -11.26 -9.77
C ASP A 299 -19.93 -12.76 -9.42
N ARG A 300 -19.92 -13.08 -8.12
CA ARG A 300 -20.18 -14.44 -7.61
C ARG A 300 -21.59 -14.92 -7.97
N LEU A 301 -22.62 -14.09 -7.79
CA LEU A 301 -24.00 -14.43 -8.20
C LEU A 301 -24.13 -14.60 -9.71
N MET A 302 -23.53 -13.71 -10.49
CA MET A 302 -23.53 -13.80 -11.95
C MET A 302 -22.85 -15.07 -12.45
N SER A 303 -21.77 -15.48 -11.80
CA SER A 303 -21.08 -16.75 -12.07
C SER A 303 -21.93 -17.99 -11.77
N GLN A 304 -22.93 -17.86 -10.88
CA GLN A 304 -23.91 -18.89 -10.57
C GLN A 304 -25.14 -18.84 -11.51
N GLY A 305 -25.15 -17.94 -12.50
CA GLY A 305 -26.28 -17.74 -13.41
C GLY A 305 -27.42 -16.89 -12.84
N GLN A 306 -27.17 -16.16 -11.75
CA GLN A 306 -28.14 -15.28 -11.10
C GLN A 306 -27.82 -13.80 -11.34
N ALA A 307 -28.76 -12.90 -11.03
CA ALA A 307 -28.53 -11.45 -10.97
C ALA A 307 -27.98 -10.79 -12.26
N HIS A 308 -28.27 -11.34 -13.44
CA HIS A 308 -27.80 -10.78 -14.72
C HIS A 308 -28.42 -9.42 -15.07
N ASP A 309 -29.53 -9.07 -14.40
CA ASP A 309 -30.20 -7.78 -14.51
C ASP A 309 -29.73 -6.74 -13.48
N TRP A 310 -28.66 -7.02 -12.74
CA TRP A 310 -28.16 -6.21 -11.62
C TRP A 310 -26.75 -5.66 -11.82
N ALA A 311 -26.24 -5.62 -13.05
CA ALA A 311 -24.90 -5.10 -13.32
C ALA A 311 -24.69 -3.67 -12.80
N ILE A 312 -23.43 -3.37 -12.50
CA ILE A 312 -23.03 -2.10 -11.91
C ILE A 312 -22.60 -1.14 -13.01
N LEU A 313 -23.17 0.06 -12.98
CA LEU A 313 -22.57 1.24 -13.59
C LEU A 313 -21.87 2.06 -12.50
N GLY A 314 -20.56 2.25 -12.66
CA GLY A 314 -19.76 3.07 -11.74
C GLY A 314 -19.92 4.56 -12.03
N VAL A 315 -19.87 5.39 -10.98
CA VAL A 315 -19.93 6.85 -11.10
C VAL A 315 -18.84 7.50 -10.25
N GLY A 316 -18.02 8.33 -10.91
CA GLY A 316 -17.08 9.25 -10.27
C GLY A 316 -17.61 10.68 -10.29
N VAL A 317 -17.42 11.41 -9.19
CA VAL A 317 -17.88 12.81 -9.03
C VAL A 317 -16.74 13.76 -8.67
N LEU A 318 -15.58 13.24 -8.27
CA LEU A 318 -14.42 14.03 -7.87
C LEU A 318 -13.33 14.01 -8.94
N PRO A 319 -12.51 15.06 -9.10
CA PRO A 319 -11.49 15.12 -10.14
C PRO A 319 -10.54 13.91 -10.21
N HIS A 320 -10.22 13.29 -9.08
CA HIS A 320 -9.35 12.11 -9.03
C HIS A 320 -10.00 10.83 -9.60
N ASP A 321 -11.33 10.80 -9.75
CA ASP A 321 -12.06 9.68 -10.32
C ASP A 321 -11.84 9.53 -11.84
N LEU A 322 -11.34 10.58 -12.51
CA LEU A 322 -11.07 10.55 -13.95
C LEU A 322 -10.06 9.45 -14.32
N ALA A 323 -9.05 9.21 -13.47
CA ALA A 323 -8.09 8.13 -13.68
C ALA A 323 -8.79 6.76 -13.63
N MET A 324 -9.76 6.58 -12.72
CA MET A 324 -10.52 5.33 -12.61
C MET A 324 -11.42 5.13 -13.83
N LYS A 325 -12.07 6.20 -14.30
CA LYS A 325 -12.83 6.17 -15.56
C LYS A 325 -11.99 5.65 -16.72
N GLN A 326 -10.80 6.23 -16.93
CA GLN A 326 -9.92 5.84 -18.03
C GLN A 326 -9.53 4.36 -17.96
N VAL A 327 -9.25 3.84 -16.76
CA VAL A 327 -8.97 2.41 -16.58
C VAL A 327 -10.19 1.55 -16.89
N MET A 328 -11.35 1.91 -16.35
CA MET A 328 -12.59 1.16 -16.57
C MET A 328 -13.00 1.13 -18.05
N ASP A 329 -12.86 2.25 -18.76
CA ASP A 329 -13.14 2.32 -20.20
C ASP A 329 -12.19 1.40 -20.99
N ASN A 330 -10.88 1.47 -20.71
CA ASN A 330 -9.85 0.69 -21.41
C ASN A 330 -9.92 -0.81 -21.11
N GLN A 331 -10.36 -1.20 -19.91
CA GLN A 331 -10.51 -2.60 -19.50
C GLN A 331 -11.94 -3.11 -19.64
N ASN A 332 -12.84 -2.32 -20.23
CA ASN A 332 -14.26 -2.62 -20.36
C ASN A 332 -14.92 -3.02 -19.02
N GLY A 333 -14.62 -2.34 -17.93
CA GLY A 333 -15.12 -2.62 -16.57
C GLY A 333 -14.50 -3.83 -15.87
N LEU A 334 -13.51 -4.49 -16.48
CA LEU A 334 -12.81 -5.63 -15.89
C LEU A 334 -11.68 -5.18 -14.97
N TYR A 335 -11.45 -5.95 -13.91
CA TYR A 335 -10.27 -5.82 -13.06
C TYR A 335 -9.95 -7.16 -12.38
N THR A 336 -8.72 -7.30 -11.91
CA THR A 336 -8.22 -8.46 -11.17
C THR A 336 -8.39 -8.21 -9.68
N LEU A 337 -9.17 -9.07 -9.01
CA LEU A 337 -9.23 -9.16 -7.56
C LEU A 337 -8.19 -10.15 -7.09
N VAL A 338 -7.31 -9.74 -6.18
CA VAL A 338 -6.28 -10.60 -5.57
C VAL A 338 -6.47 -10.64 -4.06
N GLU A 339 -6.80 -11.83 -3.56
CA GLU A 339 -6.92 -12.15 -2.14
C GLU A 339 -5.56 -12.62 -1.63
N LYS A 340 -5.13 -12.12 -0.48
CA LYS A 340 -3.89 -12.51 0.18
C LYS A 340 -4.21 -13.11 1.55
N GLY A 341 -4.07 -14.43 1.68
CA GLY A 341 -4.31 -15.15 2.92
C GLY A 341 -3.17 -15.03 3.94
N PRO A 342 -3.43 -15.23 5.24
CA PRO A 342 -2.43 -15.12 6.30
C PRO A 342 -1.33 -16.18 6.23
N ASP A 343 -1.59 -17.31 5.55
CA ASP A 343 -0.63 -18.38 5.26
C ASP A 343 0.26 -18.09 4.03
N GLY A 344 0.10 -16.91 3.42
CA GLY A 344 0.82 -16.51 2.21
C GLY A 344 0.19 -17.00 0.91
N THR A 345 -0.96 -17.69 0.97
CA THR A 345 -1.75 -18.01 -0.22
C THR A 345 -2.20 -16.74 -0.92
N GLN A 346 -2.25 -16.77 -2.25
CA GLN A 346 -2.88 -15.69 -3.00
C GLN A 346 -3.75 -16.27 -4.09
N ASN A 347 -5.01 -15.86 -4.09
CA ASN A 347 -6.00 -16.24 -5.09
C ASN A 347 -6.33 -15.01 -5.92
N ALA A 348 -6.30 -15.15 -7.23
CA ALA A 348 -6.70 -14.08 -8.13
C ALA A 348 -7.91 -14.53 -8.96
N ARG A 349 -8.78 -13.59 -9.32
CA ARG A 349 -9.82 -13.76 -10.35
C ARG A 349 -10.07 -12.45 -11.08
N ILE A 350 -10.51 -12.53 -12.32
CA ILE A 350 -11.07 -11.38 -13.02
C ILE A 350 -12.52 -11.19 -12.59
N ILE A 351 -12.88 -9.95 -12.23
CA ILE A 351 -14.23 -9.52 -11.91
C ILE A 351 -14.79 -8.74 -13.10
N GLY A 352 -16.07 -8.98 -13.44
CA GLY A 352 -16.75 -8.36 -14.58
C GLY A 352 -18.18 -7.90 -14.31
N SER A 353 -18.56 -7.73 -13.04
CA SER A 353 -19.90 -7.24 -12.62
C SER A 353 -20.11 -5.75 -12.84
N ILE A 354 -19.02 -4.97 -12.98
CA ILE A 354 -19.04 -3.59 -13.46
C ILE A 354 -19.03 -3.62 -14.99
N VAL A 355 -20.01 -2.97 -15.63
CA VAL A 355 -20.17 -3.00 -17.10
C VAL A 355 -19.87 -1.66 -17.75
N ASP A 356 -19.95 -0.56 -17.01
CA ASP A 356 -19.69 0.78 -17.54
C ASP A 356 -19.31 1.77 -16.42
N TYR A 357 -18.80 2.95 -16.81
CA TYR A 357 -18.37 4.01 -15.92
C TYR A 357 -18.65 5.43 -16.46
N LEU A 358 -19.39 6.22 -15.68
CA LEU A 358 -19.64 7.63 -15.95
C LEU A 358 -18.81 8.54 -15.03
N PHE A 359 -18.25 9.59 -15.60
CA PHE A 359 -17.64 10.68 -14.84
C PHE A 359 -18.60 11.86 -14.86
N ALA A 360 -19.27 12.09 -13.74
CA ALA A 360 -20.37 13.06 -13.65
C ALA A 360 -19.97 14.49 -14.07
N PRO A 361 -18.74 14.99 -13.83
CA PRO A 361 -18.34 16.31 -14.32
C PRO A 361 -18.34 16.46 -15.84
N ASP A 362 -18.20 15.37 -16.62
CA ASP A 362 -18.29 15.42 -18.08
C ASP A 362 -19.75 15.46 -18.56
N ASP A 363 -20.61 14.64 -17.95
CA ASP A 363 -22.03 14.51 -18.32
C ASP A 363 -22.90 14.13 -17.10
N PRO A 364 -23.33 15.13 -16.30
CA PRO A 364 -24.16 14.87 -15.13
C PRO A 364 -25.57 14.40 -15.53
N GLU A 365 -26.04 14.80 -16.71
CA GLU A 365 -27.34 14.43 -17.25
C GLU A 365 -27.42 12.93 -17.55
N ALA A 366 -26.37 12.35 -18.13
CA ALA A 366 -26.28 10.90 -18.37
C ALA A 366 -26.35 10.09 -17.06
N VAL A 367 -25.73 10.58 -15.99
CA VAL A 367 -25.82 9.95 -14.65
C VAL A 367 -27.26 9.99 -14.14
N ILE A 368 -27.88 11.16 -14.18
CA ILE A 368 -29.26 11.36 -13.70
C ILE A 368 -30.24 10.49 -14.48
N GLU A 369 -30.17 10.47 -15.80
CA GLU A 369 -31.04 9.64 -16.65
C GLU A 369 -30.83 8.15 -16.42
N THR A 370 -29.59 7.72 -16.20
CA THR A 370 -29.31 6.32 -15.87
C THR A 370 -29.98 5.92 -14.55
N ILE A 371 -29.83 6.72 -13.49
CA ILE A 371 -30.48 6.45 -12.20
C ILE A 371 -32.01 6.50 -12.34
N ALA A 372 -32.52 7.39 -13.19
CA ALA A 372 -33.96 7.53 -13.44
C ALA A 372 -34.53 6.39 -14.32
N ALA A 373 -33.70 5.52 -14.90
CA ALA A 373 -34.16 4.42 -15.73
C ALA A 373 -34.87 3.33 -14.89
N PRO A 374 -35.94 2.69 -15.41
CA PRO A 374 -36.72 1.70 -14.66
C PRO A 374 -35.93 0.44 -14.27
N GLY A 375 -34.85 0.11 -14.99
CA GLY A 375 -33.98 -1.02 -14.66
C GLY A 375 -33.12 -0.80 -13.41
N VAL A 376 -32.77 0.45 -13.10
CA VAL A 376 -31.99 0.81 -11.91
C VAL A 376 -32.90 0.83 -10.69
N ARG A 377 -32.54 0.01 -9.71
CA ARG A 377 -33.31 -0.26 -8.49
C ARG A 377 -32.51 -0.01 -7.22
N ILE A 378 -31.19 0.07 -7.31
CA ILE A 378 -30.29 0.42 -6.21
C ILE A 378 -29.32 1.52 -6.67
N VAL A 379 -29.19 2.56 -5.85
CA VAL A 379 -28.04 3.47 -5.84
C VAL A 379 -27.20 3.10 -4.64
N SER A 380 -25.97 2.64 -4.85
CA SER A 380 -25.04 2.29 -3.77
C SER A 380 -23.89 3.29 -3.70
N MET A 381 -23.22 3.38 -2.55
CA MET A 381 -22.15 4.36 -2.36
C MET A 381 -21.06 3.90 -1.39
N THR A 382 -19.81 4.22 -1.76
CA THR A 382 -18.64 4.25 -0.87
C THR A 382 -17.92 5.59 -1.02
N ILE A 383 -18.48 6.63 -0.39
CA ILE A 383 -18.08 8.04 -0.55
C ILE A 383 -17.23 8.55 0.62
N THR A 384 -16.76 7.65 1.49
CA THR A 384 -16.01 7.90 2.73
C THR A 384 -16.85 8.54 3.84
N GLU A 385 -16.36 8.46 5.08
CA GLU A 385 -17.01 9.03 6.26
C GLU A 385 -17.22 10.56 6.12
N GLY A 386 -16.29 11.26 5.46
CA GLY A 386 -16.39 12.70 5.19
C GLY A 386 -17.37 13.08 4.08
N GLY A 387 -17.90 12.10 3.33
CA GLY A 387 -18.78 12.33 2.20
C GLY A 387 -20.22 12.72 2.58
N TYR A 388 -20.64 12.49 3.83
CA TYR A 388 -22.05 12.59 4.25
C TYR A 388 -22.50 13.98 4.72
N CYS A 389 -21.67 15.03 4.61
CA CYS A 389 -22.02 16.38 5.06
C CYS A 389 -22.62 16.41 6.48
N ILE A 390 -22.14 15.52 7.36
CA ILE A 390 -22.54 15.46 8.78
C ILE A 390 -21.53 16.25 9.59
N ASP A 391 -22.02 17.11 10.48
CA ASP A 391 -21.16 17.77 11.47
C ASP A 391 -20.56 16.71 12.40
N PRO A 392 -19.23 16.58 12.47
CA PRO A 392 -18.59 15.51 13.21
C PRO A 392 -18.71 15.66 14.73
N VAL A 393 -19.14 16.82 15.23
CA VAL A 393 -19.33 17.12 16.66
C VAL A 393 -20.78 16.90 17.06
N THR A 394 -21.74 17.44 16.30
CA THR A 394 -23.16 17.34 16.65
C THR A 394 -23.82 16.05 16.12
N GLY A 395 -23.27 15.47 15.05
CA GLY A 395 -23.88 14.35 14.35
C GLY A 395 -25.08 14.74 13.48
N GLU A 396 -25.35 16.04 13.32
CA GLU A 396 -26.46 16.55 12.50
C GLU A 396 -26.01 16.82 11.06
N VAL A 397 -26.97 16.87 10.13
CA VAL A 397 -26.69 17.24 8.73
C VAL A 397 -26.31 18.72 8.66
N ASP A 398 -25.10 19.02 8.17
CA ASP A 398 -24.69 20.37 7.83
C ASP A 398 -25.31 20.78 6.47
N VAL A 399 -26.53 21.29 6.53
CA VAL A 399 -27.24 21.83 5.36
C VAL A 399 -26.51 23.03 4.72
N ASN A 400 -25.57 23.66 5.43
CA ASN A 400 -24.76 24.74 4.91
C ASN A 400 -23.44 24.26 4.28
N HIS A 401 -23.21 22.95 4.24
CA HIS A 401 -22.02 22.38 3.65
C HIS A 401 -21.86 22.86 2.19
N PRO A 402 -20.67 23.33 1.77
CA PRO A 402 -20.49 23.96 0.45
C PRO A 402 -20.98 23.11 -0.72
N ALA A 403 -20.81 21.78 -0.65
CA ALA A 403 -21.26 20.86 -1.68
C ALA A 403 -22.81 20.81 -1.82
N LEU A 404 -23.55 20.79 -0.69
CA LEU A 404 -25.02 20.78 -0.74
C LEU A 404 -25.54 22.14 -1.20
N ARG A 405 -24.96 23.23 -0.69
CA ARG A 405 -25.34 24.60 -1.07
C ARG A 405 -25.16 24.89 -2.55
N ALA A 406 -24.11 24.36 -3.16
CA ALA A 406 -23.84 24.54 -4.58
C ALA A 406 -24.96 23.90 -5.43
N ASP A 407 -25.34 22.66 -5.12
CA ASP A 407 -26.38 21.94 -5.86
C ASP A 407 -27.80 22.45 -5.59
N LEU A 408 -28.05 23.02 -4.39
CA LEU A 408 -29.33 23.63 -4.04
C LEU A 408 -29.54 25.03 -4.62
N ALA A 409 -28.51 25.64 -5.24
CA ALA A 409 -28.65 26.96 -5.84
C ALA A 409 -29.63 26.92 -7.03
N PRO A 410 -30.48 27.96 -7.21
CA PRO A 410 -31.43 27.99 -8.33
C PRO A 410 -30.74 27.86 -9.69
N GLY A 411 -31.13 26.85 -10.47
CA GLY A 411 -30.54 26.58 -11.79
C GLY A 411 -29.17 25.91 -11.77
N ALA A 412 -28.70 25.44 -10.62
CA ALA A 412 -27.48 24.65 -10.52
C ALA A 412 -27.60 23.34 -11.31
N VAL A 413 -26.49 22.94 -11.93
CA VAL A 413 -26.33 21.59 -12.47
C VAL A 413 -25.82 20.72 -11.31
N PRO A 414 -26.53 19.64 -10.92
CA PRO A 414 -26.12 18.82 -9.80
C PRO A 414 -24.73 18.21 -10.03
N ALA A 415 -23.85 18.35 -9.04
CA ALA A 415 -22.48 17.82 -9.09
C ALA A 415 -22.19 16.82 -7.97
N SER A 416 -22.89 16.91 -6.83
CA SER A 416 -22.73 15.99 -5.71
C SER A 416 -23.54 14.72 -5.90
N VAL A 417 -23.17 13.66 -5.16
CA VAL A 417 -23.93 12.41 -5.08
C VAL A 417 -25.40 12.68 -4.71
N PHE A 418 -25.63 13.55 -3.73
CA PHE A 418 -26.97 13.90 -3.25
C PHE A 418 -27.78 14.65 -4.30
N GLY A 419 -27.16 15.61 -4.99
CA GLY A 419 -27.80 16.35 -6.07
C GLY A 419 -28.18 15.46 -7.25
N LEU A 420 -27.24 14.66 -7.75
CA LEU A 420 -27.44 13.77 -8.89
C LEU A 420 -28.54 12.73 -8.60
N ALA A 421 -28.45 12.05 -7.46
CA ALA A 421 -29.44 11.03 -7.11
C ALA A 421 -30.81 11.63 -6.76
N THR A 422 -30.88 12.79 -6.10
CA THR A 422 -32.17 13.46 -5.78
C THR A 422 -32.86 13.97 -7.05
N GLU A 423 -32.12 14.54 -8.00
CA GLU A 423 -32.70 14.95 -9.29
C GLU A 423 -33.20 13.74 -10.09
N ALA A 424 -32.50 12.60 -10.04
CA ALA A 424 -33.00 11.37 -10.63
C ALA A 424 -34.29 10.87 -9.96
N LEU A 425 -34.38 10.94 -8.63
CA LEU A 425 -35.61 10.63 -7.88
C LEU A 425 -36.76 11.55 -8.25
N ALA A 426 -36.51 12.84 -8.47
CA ALA A 426 -37.50 13.79 -8.97
C ALA A 426 -38.04 13.36 -10.33
N ARG A 427 -37.16 12.98 -11.27
CA ARG A 427 -37.57 12.49 -12.60
C ARG A 427 -38.34 11.19 -12.54
N ARG A 428 -37.96 10.27 -11.64
CA ARG A 428 -38.73 9.02 -11.42
C ARG A 428 -40.15 9.35 -10.96
N ARG A 429 -40.30 10.24 -9.98
CA ARG A 429 -41.61 10.72 -9.52
C ARG A 429 -42.43 11.34 -10.66
N GLU A 430 -41.84 12.23 -11.46
CA GLU A 430 -42.50 12.87 -12.60
C GLU A 430 -42.94 11.85 -13.68
N ARG A 431 -42.15 10.79 -13.88
CA ARG A 431 -42.43 9.70 -14.82
C ARG A 431 -43.40 8.65 -14.27
N GLY A 432 -43.84 8.77 -13.01
CA GLY A 432 -44.66 7.77 -12.34
C GLY A 432 -43.93 6.43 -12.12
N LEU A 433 -42.60 6.46 -12.07
CA LEU A 433 -41.77 5.31 -11.71
C LEU A 433 -41.69 5.18 -10.18
N PRO A 434 -41.56 3.96 -9.64
CA PRO A 434 -41.34 3.79 -8.21
C PRO A 434 -40.00 4.38 -7.77
N GLY A 435 -39.85 4.63 -6.47
CA GLY A 435 -38.54 4.92 -5.88
C GLY A 435 -37.56 3.74 -5.99
N LEU A 436 -36.39 3.90 -5.38
CA LEU A 436 -35.29 2.92 -5.40
C LEU A 436 -34.67 2.81 -4.02
N THR A 437 -33.76 1.87 -3.83
CA THR A 437 -32.98 1.77 -2.59
C THR A 437 -31.72 2.62 -2.68
N VAL A 438 -31.42 3.40 -1.66
CA VAL A 438 -30.11 4.04 -1.47
C VAL A 438 -29.32 3.23 -0.43
N MET A 439 -28.29 2.52 -0.88
CA MET A 439 -27.54 1.56 -0.06
C MET A 439 -26.14 2.07 0.25
N SER A 440 -25.95 2.64 1.44
CA SER A 440 -24.62 2.99 1.92
C SER A 440 -23.80 1.74 2.23
N CYS A 441 -22.55 1.74 1.80
CA CYS A 441 -21.54 0.74 2.12
C CYS A 441 -20.29 1.40 2.73
N ASP A 442 -20.45 2.59 3.31
CA ASP A 442 -19.38 3.27 4.05
C ASP A 442 -19.33 2.80 5.51
N ASN A 443 -18.15 2.92 6.11
CA ASN A 443 -17.89 2.50 7.49
C ASN A 443 -18.25 3.60 8.52
N ILE A 444 -19.46 4.14 8.41
CA ILE A 444 -20.07 5.02 9.41
C ILE A 444 -21.12 4.25 10.21
N GLN A 445 -21.33 4.63 11.47
CA GLN A 445 -22.38 4.05 12.29
C GLN A 445 -23.76 4.36 11.69
N SER A 446 -24.65 3.36 11.62
CA SER A 446 -26.00 3.50 11.08
C SER A 446 -25.98 4.20 9.71
N ASN A 447 -25.19 3.64 8.79
CA ASN A 447 -24.89 4.26 7.50
C ASN A 447 -26.12 4.50 6.60
N GLY A 448 -27.12 3.63 6.67
CA GLY A 448 -28.42 3.81 6.01
C GLY A 448 -29.20 4.96 6.62
N ASP A 449 -29.27 5.04 7.95
CA ASP A 449 -29.94 6.13 8.66
C ASP A 449 -29.27 7.49 8.39
N THR A 450 -27.94 7.51 8.34
CA THR A 450 -27.16 8.69 7.98
C THR A 450 -27.45 9.13 6.55
N ALA A 451 -27.43 8.20 5.59
CA ALA A 451 -27.80 8.49 4.22
C ALA A 451 -29.24 9.05 4.15
N ARG A 452 -30.20 8.42 4.84
CA ARG A 452 -31.59 8.89 4.90
C ARG A 452 -31.68 10.33 5.39
N ALA A 453 -30.97 10.68 6.46
CA ALA A 453 -30.99 12.04 7.00
C ALA A 453 -30.51 13.07 5.98
N VAL A 454 -29.39 12.80 5.31
CA VAL A 454 -28.79 13.73 4.34
C VAL A 454 -29.65 13.86 3.08
N PHE A 455 -30.14 12.74 2.53
CA PHE A 455 -31.05 12.76 1.38
C PHE A 455 -32.37 13.46 1.70
N THR A 456 -32.90 13.28 2.90
CA THR A 456 -34.13 13.97 3.34
C THR A 456 -33.89 15.47 3.42
N ALA A 457 -32.84 15.91 4.13
CA ALA A 457 -32.50 17.33 4.26
C ALA A 457 -32.22 18.00 2.90
N PHE A 458 -31.53 17.29 1.99
CA PHE A 458 -31.28 17.79 0.65
C PHE A 458 -32.58 17.89 -0.17
N ALA A 459 -33.43 16.86 -0.13
CA ALA A 459 -34.72 16.88 -0.82
C ALA A 459 -35.64 18.00 -0.28
N GLU A 460 -35.64 18.25 1.04
CA GLU A 460 -36.38 19.35 1.65
C GLU A 460 -35.91 20.72 1.16
N GLY A 461 -34.59 20.91 1.06
CA GLY A 461 -33.99 22.11 0.49
C GLY A 461 -34.34 22.33 -0.99
N ARG A 462 -34.64 21.25 -1.72
CA ARG A 462 -34.97 21.26 -3.15
C ARG A 462 -36.47 21.44 -3.44
N ASP A 463 -37.32 20.64 -2.81
CA ASP A 463 -38.78 20.64 -2.90
C ASP A 463 -39.38 19.79 -1.76
N THR A 464 -40.13 20.42 -0.86
CA THR A 464 -40.83 19.71 0.25
C THR A 464 -41.77 18.58 -0.19
N HIS A 465 -42.37 18.67 -1.39
CA HIS A 465 -43.19 17.57 -1.92
C HIS A 465 -42.33 16.40 -2.40
N LEU A 466 -41.13 16.67 -2.92
CA LEU A 466 -40.16 15.64 -3.26
C LEU A 466 -39.64 14.97 -1.98
N ALA A 467 -39.35 15.72 -0.93
CA ALA A 467 -38.93 15.16 0.35
C ALA A 467 -39.94 14.17 0.93
N ALA A 468 -41.23 14.54 0.95
CA ALA A 468 -42.30 13.63 1.37
C ALA A 468 -42.36 12.37 0.50
N TRP A 469 -42.22 12.53 -0.83
CA TRP A 469 -42.19 11.39 -1.74
C TRP A 469 -40.98 10.48 -1.51
N VAL A 470 -39.78 11.04 -1.27
CA VAL A 470 -38.57 10.29 -0.96
C VAL A 470 -38.76 9.48 0.32
N ALA A 471 -39.31 10.09 1.37
CA ALA A 471 -39.59 9.41 2.63
C ALA A 471 -40.53 8.19 2.47
N ASP A 472 -41.50 8.29 1.56
CA ASP A 472 -42.49 7.22 1.33
C ASP A 472 -42.03 6.15 0.33
N ASN A 473 -41.07 6.45 -0.55
CA ASN A 473 -40.76 5.61 -1.74
C ASN A 473 -39.31 5.13 -1.82
N VAL A 474 -38.39 5.65 -0.99
CA VAL A 474 -36.96 5.30 -0.99
C VAL A 474 -36.60 4.61 0.30
N THR A 475 -35.89 3.49 0.21
CA THR A 475 -35.37 2.79 1.40
C THR A 475 -33.87 3.02 1.57
N PHE A 476 -33.41 2.99 2.81
CA PHE A 476 -32.03 3.25 3.19
C PHE A 476 -31.55 2.17 4.18
N PRO A 477 -31.29 0.93 3.73
CA PRO A 477 -30.88 -0.15 4.63
C PRO A 477 -29.51 0.16 5.25
N ASN A 478 -29.36 -0.07 6.55
CA ASN A 478 -28.05 -0.08 7.18
C ASN A 478 -27.26 -1.32 6.75
N SER A 479 -25.94 -1.19 6.75
CA SER A 479 -25.02 -2.28 6.45
C SER A 479 -23.76 -2.24 7.32
N MET A 480 -23.25 -3.42 7.66
CA MET A 480 -21.90 -3.60 8.19
C MET A 480 -21.06 -4.26 7.11
N VAL A 481 -19.97 -3.59 6.74
CA VAL A 481 -19.07 -4.03 5.68
C VAL A 481 -17.66 -4.23 6.25
N ASP A 482 -17.01 -5.34 5.91
CA ASP A 482 -15.67 -5.64 6.41
C ASP A 482 -14.85 -6.42 5.38
N ARG A 483 -13.75 -5.79 4.94
CA ARG A 483 -12.67 -6.39 4.14
C ARG A 483 -11.49 -5.42 4.08
N ILE A 484 -10.36 -5.77 4.66
CA ILE A 484 -9.13 -4.96 4.58
C ILE A 484 -8.67 -4.94 3.12
N THR A 485 -8.67 -3.74 2.54
CA THR A 485 -8.37 -3.50 1.13
C THR A 485 -7.41 -2.31 1.02
N PRO A 486 -6.09 -2.53 1.09
CA PRO A 486 -5.10 -1.46 0.95
C PRO A 486 -5.16 -0.81 -0.44
N ALA A 487 -4.56 0.38 -0.56
CA ALA A 487 -4.37 1.01 -1.85
C ALA A 487 -3.43 0.17 -2.73
N THR A 488 -3.82 -0.05 -3.99
CA THR A 488 -3.00 -0.75 -4.98
C THR A 488 -1.73 0.06 -5.27
N THR A 489 -0.56 -0.58 -5.17
CA THR A 489 0.73 0.02 -5.49
C THR A 489 1.26 -0.43 -6.85
N ASP A 490 2.26 0.27 -7.41
CA ASP A 490 3.00 -0.19 -8.59
C ASP A 490 3.65 -1.56 -8.38
N GLN A 491 4.09 -1.83 -7.16
CA GLN A 491 4.65 -3.12 -6.80
C GLN A 491 3.59 -4.22 -6.86
N ASP A 492 2.37 -3.96 -6.38
CA ASP A 492 1.26 -4.92 -6.51
C ASP A 492 0.94 -5.17 -7.99
N ARG A 493 0.86 -4.13 -8.82
CA ARG A 493 0.64 -4.25 -10.27
C ARG A 493 1.68 -5.15 -10.93
N ALA A 494 2.96 -4.89 -10.67
CA ALA A 494 4.06 -5.69 -11.21
C ALA A 494 4.00 -7.15 -10.73
N GLN A 495 3.79 -7.38 -9.43
CA GLN A 495 3.69 -8.72 -8.87
C GLN A 495 2.51 -9.52 -9.43
N ILE A 496 1.37 -8.87 -9.63
CA ILE A 496 0.18 -9.48 -10.22
C ILE A 496 0.44 -9.86 -11.67
N GLY A 497 1.06 -8.97 -12.44
CA GLY A 497 1.45 -9.28 -13.82
C GLY A 497 2.45 -10.42 -13.93
N GLU A 498 3.49 -10.44 -13.10
CA GLU A 498 4.50 -11.50 -13.06
C GLU A 498 3.89 -12.85 -12.66
N LYS A 499 3.00 -12.86 -11.66
CA LYS A 499 2.45 -14.09 -11.08
C LYS A 499 1.29 -14.66 -11.89
N PHE A 500 0.37 -13.82 -12.32
CA PHE A 500 -0.88 -14.24 -12.95
C PHE A 500 -0.90 -14.00 -14.46
N GLY A 501 0.14 -13.41 -15.05
CA GLY A 501 0.27 -13.20 -16.49
C GLY A 501 -0.74 -12.20 -17.08
N VAL A 502 -1.30 -11.32 -16.25
CA VAL A 502 -2.27 -10.29 -16.64
C VAL A 502 -1.70 -8.89 -16.43
N GLU A 503 -1.73 -8.07 -17.47
CA GLU A 503 -1.41 -6.64 -17.34
C GLU A 503 -2.71 -5.88 -17.05
N ASP A 504 -2.91 -5.59 -15.77
CA ASP A 504 -4.04 -4.84 -15.25
C ASP A 504 -3.57 -3.46 -14.78
N ALA A 505 -4.16 -2.41 -15.33
CA ALA A 505 -3.81 -1.03 -15.00
C ALA A 505 -4.17 -0.66 -13.56
N TRP A 506 -5.19 -1.32 -12.98
CA TRP A 506 -5.62 -1.06 -11.61
C TRP A 506 -6.27 -2.29 -10.97
N PRO A 507 -5.51 -3.36 -10.66
CA PRO A 507 -6.02 -4.48 -9.88
C PRO A 507 -6.40 -4.01 -8.47
N VAL A 508 -7.09 -4.86 -7.71
CA VAL A 508 -7.39 -4.63 -6.30
C VAL A 508 -6.85 -5.76 -5.45
N VAL A 509 -6.14 -5.41 -4.38
CA VAL A 509 -5.55 -6.35 -3.42
C VAL A 509 -6.31 -6.24 -2.10
N CYS A 510 -6.63 -7.39 -1.51
CA CYS A 510 -7.37 -7.45 -0.26
C CYS A 510 -6.98 -8.70 0.55
N GLU A 511 -7.42 -8.74 1.81
CA GLU A 511 -7.40 -9.99 2.58
C GLU A 511 -8.42 -11.01 2.02
N ASP A 512 -8.26 -12.28 2.41
CA ASP A 512 -9.17 -13.38 2.09
C ASP A 512 -10.48 -13.32 2.89
N PHE A 513 -10.46 -12.71 4.08
CA PHE A 513 -11.67 -12.49 4.86
C PHE A 513 -12.56 -11.40 4.26
N GLU A 514 -13.86 -11.68 4.17
CA GLU A 514 -14.89 -10.75 3.77
C GLU A 514 -16.15 -10.96 4.62
N GLN A 515 -16.86 -9.89 4.93
CA GLN A 515 -18.16 -9.96 5.59
C GLN A 515 -19.04 -8.80 5.11
N TRP A 516 -20.31 -9.13 4.85
CA TRP A 516 -21.34 -8.14 4.55
C TRP A 516 -22.61 -8.51 5.30
N VAL A 517 -23.00 -7.68 6.26
CA VAL A 517 -24.28 -7.79 6.95
C VAL A 517 -25.15 -6.63 6.49
N LEU A 518 -26.39 -6.89 6.11
CA LEU A 518 -27.24 -5.93 5.42
C LEU A 518 -28.67 -6.07 5.90
N GLU A 519 -29.32 -4.96 6.20
CA GLU A 519 -30.75 -4.95 6.47
C GLU A 519 -31.53 -5.31 5.21
N ASP A 520 -32.50 -6.23 5.32
CA ASP A 520 -33.33 -6.64 4.18
C ASP A 520 -34.48 -5.65 3.92
N SER A 521 -34.12 -4.40 3.60
CA SER A 521 -35.05 -3.28 3.36
C SER A 521 -34.82 -2.63 1.99
N PHE A 522 -35.49 -3.15 0.96
CA PHE A 522 -35.30 -2.73 -0.44
C PHE A 522 -36.61 -2.32 -1.12
N ALA A 523 -36.63 -1.12 -1.70
CA ALA A 523 -37.82 -0.55 -2.34
C ALA A 523 -38.29 -1.32 -3.58
N GLN A 524 -37.37 -1.88 -4.36
CA GLN A 524 -37.64 -2.53 -5.65
C GLN A 524 -36.87 -3.86 -5.81
N GLY A 525 -36.81 -4.64 -4.73
CA GLY A 525 -36.06 -5.89 -4.68
C GLY A 525 -34.53 -5.67 -4.66
N ARG A 526 -33.80 -6.79 -4.67
CA ARG A 526 -32.34 -6.84 -4.61
C ARG A 526 -31.82 -8.14 -5.24
N PRO A 527 -30.53 -8.22 -5.59
CA PRO A 527 -29.87 -9.50 -5.78
C PRO A 527 -30.01 -10.40 -4.54
N ALA A 528 -29.99 -11.72 -4.74
CA ALA A 528 -29.93 -12.71 -3.67
C ALA A 528 -28.53 -12.75 -3.04
N PHE A 529 -28.09 -11.65 -2.41
CA PHE A 529 -26.74 -11.51 -1.85
C PHE A 529 -26.37 -12.63 -0.85
N GLU A 530 -27.36 -13.24 -0.19
CA GLU A 530 -27.22 -14.41 0.67
C GLU A 530 -26.60 -15.62 -0.03
N ASP A 531 -26.90 -15.84 -1.31
CA ASP A 531 -26.33 -16.93 -2.12
C ASP A 531 -24.85 -16.70 -2.44
N ALA A 532 -24.39 -15.45 -2.32
CA ALA A 532 -23.00 -15.07 -2.41
C ALA A 532 -22.31 -14.91 -1.05
N GLY A 533 -23.00 -15.15 0.07
CA GLY A 533 -22.44 -15.15 1.42
C GLY A 533 -22.72 -13.91 2.26
N ALA A 534 -23.51 -12.95 1.76
CA ALA A 534 -23.95 -11.83 2.60
C ALA A 534 -24.97 -12.30 3.65
N GLN A 535 -25.03 -11.61 4.78
CA GLN A 535 -25.95 -11.91 5.88
C GLN A 535 -27.08 -10.90 5.88
N LEU A 536 -28.26 -11.34 5.46
CA LEU A 536 -29.46 -10.52 5.46
C LEU A 536 -30.11 -10.63 6.84
N VAL A 537 -30.29 -9.47 7.50
CA VAL A 537 -30.77 -9.40 8.88
C VAL A 537 -31.86 -8.34 9.02
N GLU A 538 -32.59 -8.39 10.13
CA GLU A 538 -33.57 -7.35 10.47
C GLU A 538 -32.91 -6.11 11.09
N ASP A 539 -31.83 -6.28 11.84
CA ASP A 539 -31.09 -5.23 12.55
C ASP A 539 -29.58 -5.46 12.43
N VAL A 540 -28.88 -4.50 11.83
CA VAL A 540 -27.42 -4.52 11.63
C VAL A 540 -26.66 -3.99 12.84
N GLU A 541 -27.28 -3.17 13.70
CA GLU A 541 -26.62 -2.46 14.79
C GLU A 541 -25.74 -3.36 15.68
N PRO A 542 -26.15 -4.59 16.08
CA PRO A 542 -25.28 -5.48 16.86
C PRO A 542 -23.97 -5.84 16.16
N TYR A 543 -24.01 -6.09 14.84
CA TYR A 543 -22.84 -6.47 14.05
C TYR A 543 -21.90 -5.28 13.80
N GLU A 544 -22.50 -4.11 13.56
CA GLU A 544 -21.77 -2.86 13.42
C GLU A 544 -21.03 -2.50 14.71
N LEU A 545 -21.71 -2.50 15.86
CA LEU A 545 -21.08 -2.23 17.15
C LEU A 545 -19.99 -3.25 17.48
N MET A 546 -20.20 -4.53 17.16
CA MET A 546 -19.18 -5.57 17.28
C MET A 546 -17.91 -5.20 16.51
N LYS A 547 -18.06 -4.84 15.23
CA LYS A 547 -16.93 -4.47 14.36
C LYS A 547 -16.26 -3.18 14.84
N LEU A 548 -17.02 -2.14 15.14
CA LEU A 548 -16.48 -0.85 15.60
C LEU A 548 -15.69 -0.99 16.91
N ARG A 549 -16.18 -1.78 17.86
CA ARG A 549 -15.59 -1.90 19.19
C ARG A 549 -14.50 -2.97 19.30
N LEU A 550 -14.58 -4.05 18.52
CA LEU A 550 -13.55 -5.11 18.55
C LEU A 550 -12.47 -4.94 17.48
N LEU A 551 -12.82 -4.50 16.28
CA LEU A 551 -11.86 -4.32 15.18
C LEU A 551 -11.32 -2.90 15.15
N ASN A 552 -12.19 -1.90 14.94
CA ASN A 552 -11.74 -0.53 14.70
C ASN A 552 -11.06 0.10 15.93
N ALA A 553 -11.63 -0.09 17.12
CA ALA A 553 -11.00 0.41 18.34
C ALA A 553 -9.70 -0.34 18.67
N SER A 554 -9.59 -1.64 18.35
CA SER A 554 -8.32 -2.38 18.51
C SER A 554 -7.23 -1.93 17.54
N HIS A 555 -7.57 -1.46 16.34
CA HIS A 555 -6.60 -0.79 15.47
C HIS A 555 -6.00 0.45 16.15
N GLN A 556 -6.81 1.23 16.88
CA GLN A 556 -6.32 2.38 17.63
C GLN A 556 -5.52 1.95 18.88
N ALA A 557 -5.93 0.86 19.53
CA ALA A 557 -5.17 0.28 20.63
C ALA A 557 -3.79 -0.22 20.19
N LEU A 558 -3.67 -0.69 18.96
CA LEU A 558 -2.44 -1.18 18.35
C LEU A 558 -1.54 -0.05 17.86
N CYS A 559 -2.10 0.92 17.12
CA CYS A 559 -1.30 1.77 16.24
C CYS A 559 -0.39 2.74 17.00
N TYR A 560 -0.88 3.43 18.03
CA TYR A 560 -0.06 4.39 18.78
C TYR A 560 1.09 3.75 19.54
N PRO A 561 0.87 2.73 20.40
CA PRO A 561 1.98 2.08 21.09
C PRO A 561 2.89 1.31 20.11
N GLY A 562 2.34 0.75 19.03
CA GLY A 562 3.14 0.11 17.97
C GLY A 562 4.08 1.10 17.29
N TYR A 563 3.59 2.29 16.94
CA TYR A 563 4.40 3.34 16.31
C TYR A 563 5.49 3.84 17.26
N LEU A 564 5.12 4.12 18.51
CA LEU A 564 6.04 4.57 19.57
C LEU A 564 7.14 3.55 19.85
N ALA A 565 6.82 2.25 19.80
CA ALA A 565 7.78 1.15 19.93
C ALA A 565 8.62 0.89 18.66
N GLY A 566 8.43 1.67 17.59
CA GLY A 566 9.24 1.60 16.36
C GLY A 566 8.68 0.70 15.25
N TYR A 567 7.55 0.04 15.45
CA TYR A 567 6.91 -0.74 14.40
C TYR A 567 6.34 0.17 13.29
N ARG A 568 6.31 -0.35 12.06
CA ARG A 568 5.78 0.37 10.89
C ARG A 568 4.71 -0.42 10.14
N LEU A 569 4.67 -1.74 10.28
CA LEU A 569 3.66 -2.60 9.69
C LEU A 569 2.78 -3.23 10.78
N VAL A 570 1.48 -3.32 10.52
CA VAL A 570 0.49 -3.83 11.49
C VAL A 570 0.78 -5.27 11.88
N HIS A 571 1.21 -6.09 10.91
CA HIS A 571 1.54 -7.49 11.17
C HIS A 571 2.76 -7.65 12.07
N ASP A 572 3.76 -6.77 11.99
CA ASP A 572 4.92 -6.84 12.89
C ASP A 572 4.49 -6.62 14.35
N VAL A 573 3.52 -5.72 14.57
CA VAL A 573 2.94 -5.48 15.90
C VAL A 573 2.15 -6.69 16.38
N CYS A 574 1.27 -7.25 15.54
CA CYS A 574 0.42 -8.38 15.96
C CYS A 574 1.12 -9.73 16.04
N GLN A 575 2.28 -9.88 15.37
CA GLN A 575 3.13 -11.05 15.52
C GLN A 575 3.93 -11.02 16.84
N ASP A 576 4.06 -9.86 17.49
CA ASP A 576 4.57 -9.80 18.87
C ASP A 576 3.51 -10.37 19.85
N PRO A 577 3.82 -11.48 20.55
CA PRO A 577 2.86 -12.12 21.45
C PRO A 577 2.37 -11.21 22.59
N THR A 578 3.15 -10.20 22.97
CA THR A 578 2.79 -9.25 24.03
C THR A 578 1.72 -8.29 23.55
N PHE A 579 1.88 -7.71 22.36
CA PHE A 579 0.85 -6.88 21.75
C PHE A 579 -0.42 -7.68 21.46
N ALA A 580 -0.30 -8.91 20.93
CA ALA A 580 -1.45 -9.78 20.69
C ALA A 580 -2.27 -10.04 21.98
N ARG A 581 -1.60 -10.35 23.10
CA ARG A 581 -2.27 -10.52 24.41
C ARG A 581 -2.90 -9.24 24.93
N TYR A 582 -2.22 -8.10 24.81
CA TYR A 582 -2.77 -6.80 25.19
C TYR A 582 -4.06 -6.47 24.42
N LEU A 583 -4.07 -6.70 23.10
CA LEU A 583 -5.25 -6.45 22.26
C LEU A 583 -6.40 -7.41 22.59
N LEU A 584 -6.11 -8.70 22.80
CA LEU A 584 -7.10 -9.67 23.27
C LEU A 584 -7.68 -9.26 24.62
N ALA A 585 -6.85 -8.78 25.55
CA ALA A 585 -7.30 -8.35 26.87
C ALA A 585 -8.19 -7.10 26.81
N TYR A 586 -7.89 -6.11 25.95
CA TYR A 586 -8.80 -4.99 25.68
C TYR A 586 -10.14 -5.49 25.12
N MET A 587 -10.06 -6.29 24.05
CA MET A 587 -11.25 -6.83 23.38
C MET A 587 -12.13 -7.62 24.34
N GLU A 588 -11.53 -8.39 25.24
CA GLU A 588 -12.24 -9.21 26.22
C GLU A 588 -12.81 -8.41 27.39
N LYS A 589 -11.99 -7.57 28.02
CA LYS A 589 -12.34 -6.99 29.32
C LYS A 589 -13.12 -5.69 29.21
N GLU A 590 -12.98 -4.95 28.10
CA GLU A 590 -13.60 -3.63 27.96
C GLU A 590 -14.51 -3.52 26.75
N ALA A 591 -14.17 -4.09 25.59
CA ALA A 591 -15.03 -4.00 24.42
C ALA A 591 -16.20 -5.00 24.46
N THR A 592 -15.93 -6.30 24.65
CA THR A 592 -16.96 -7.36 24.66
C THR A 592 -18.12 -7.10 25.63
N PRO A 593 -17.90 -6.63 26.89
CA PRO A 593 -18.99 -6.40 27.85
C PRO A 593 -19.96 -5.28 27.46
N THR A 594 -19.61 -4.49 26.44
CA THR A 594 -20.43 -3.40 25.92
C THR A 594 -21.28 -3.84 24.71
N LEU A 595 -21.08 -5.07 24.22
CA LEU A 595 -21.82 -5.60 23.08
C LEU A 595 -23.12 -6.26 23.54
N ARG A 596 -24.20 -6.00 22.78
CA ARG A 596 -25.41 -6.83 22.82
C ARG A 596 -25.13 -8.19 22.16
N PRO A 597 -25.97 -9.22 22.40
CA PRO A 597 -25.86 -10.47 21.66
C PRO A 597 -25.86 -10.24 20.15
N VAL A 598 -24.90 -10.85 19.45
CA VAL A 598 -24.77 -10.78 17.99
C VAL A 598 -25.20 -12.14 17.42
N PRO A 599 -26.37 -12.25 16.78
CA PRO A 599 -26.89 -13.53 16.34
C PRO A 599 -25.90 -14.29 15.44
N GLY A 600 -25.69 -15.58 15.72
CA GLY A 600 -24.82 -16.45 14.92
C GLY A 600 -23.31 -16.17 15.03
N VAL A 601 -22.87 -15.26 15.90
CA VAL A 601 -21.43 -14.94 16.07
C VAL A 601 -20.91 -15.42 17.42
N ASP A 602 -19.83 -16.20 17.39
CA ASP A 602 -19.00 -16.47 18.55
C ASP A 602 -17.97 -15.33 18.71
N LEU A 603 -18.19 -14.48 19.72
CA LEU A 603 -17.33 -13.32 19.97
C LEU A 603 -15.89 -13.72 20.36
N ASP A 604 -15.69 -14.86 21.04
CA ASP A 604 -14.34 -15.30 21.39
C ASP A 604 -13.57 -15.73 20.15
N ALA A 605 -14.20 -16.55 19.30
CA ALA A 605 -13.64 -16.95 18.02
C ALA A 605 -13.38 -15.72 17.12
N TYR A 606 -14.29 -14.74 17.13
CA TYR A 606 -14.13 -13.50 16.36
C TYR A 606 -12.91 -12.68 16.81
N ARG A 607 -12.68 -12.49 18.12
CA ARG A 607 -11.50 -11.78 18.64
C ARG A 607 -10.18 -12.44 18.22
N HIS A 608 -10.10 -13.77 18.32
CA HIS A 608 -8.91 -14.50 17.89
C HIS A 608 -8.71 -14.42 16.37
N LYS A 609 -9.81 -14.44 15.59
CA LYS A 609 -9.77 -14.22 14.15
C LYS A 609 -9.25 -12.82 13.81
N LEU A 610 -9.60 -11.78 14.57
CA LEU A 610 -9.05 -10.43 14.38
C LEU A 610 -7.53 -10.39 14.55
N ILE A 611 -6.99 -11.03 15.59
CA ILE A 611 -5.52 -11.14 15.76
C ILE A 611 -4.87 -11.84 14.57
N SER A 612 -5.47 -12.93 14.09
CA SER A 612 -4.98 -13.63 12.89
C SER A 612 -5.00 -12.74 11.65
N ARG A 613 -6.05 -11.92 11.46
CA ARG A 613 -6.19 -10.98 10.34
C ARG A 613 -5.14 -9.88 10.41
N PHE A 614 -4.96 -9.27 11.58
CA PHE A 614 -3.96 -8.22 11.77
C PHE A 614 -2.52 -8.72 11.61
N SER A 615 -2.28 -10.01 11.88
CA SER A 615 -0.97 -10.66 11.72
C SER A 615 -0.63 -11.02 10.26
N ASN A 616 -1.53 -10.75 9.30
CA ASN A 616 -1.34 -11.11 7.89
C ASN A 616 -0.27 -10.23 7.22
N ALA A 617 0.94 -10.77 7.08
CA ALA A 617 2.07 -10.09 6.48
C ALA A 617 1.90 -9.76 4.99
N ALA A 618 1.02 -10.49 4.29
CA ALA A 618 0.81 -10.32 2.85
C ALA A 618 0.03 -9.03 2.52
N VAL A 619 -0.80 -8.54 3.46
CA VAL A 619 -1.57 -7.29 3.32
C VAL A 619 -0.65 -6.05 3.41
N ARG A 620 0.43 -6.14 4.20
CA ARG A 620 1.40 -5.04 4.43
C ARG A 620 0.76 -3.71 4.88
N ASP A 621 -0.30 -3.78 5.66
CA ASP A 621 -0.95 -2.60 6.23
C ASP A 621 0.02 -1.82 7.13
N THR A 622 -0.05 -0.49 7.09
CA THR A 622 0.91 0.39 7.80
C THR A 622 0.32 0.92 9.10
N VAL A 623 1.16 0.97 10.13
CA VAL A 623 0.80 1.54 11.44
C VAL A 623 0.42 3.02 11.28
N ALA A 624 1.15 3.76 10.43
CA ALA A 624 0.89 5.17 10.17
C ALA A 624 -0.52 5.44 9.61
N ARG A 625 -1.01 4.59 8.70
CA ARG A 625 -2.37 4.70 8.15
C ARG A 625 -3.44 4.51 9.24
N LEU A 626 -3.19 3.62 10.20
CA LEU A 626 -4.09 3.42 11.34
C LEU A 626 -4.05 4.59 12.33
N CYS A 627 -2.91 5.26 12.49
CA CYS A 627 -2.78 6.47 13.32
C CYS A 627 -3.42 7.72 12.69
N ALA A 628 -3.52 7.79 11.37
CA ALA A 628 -4.08 8.96 10.70
C ALA A 628 -5.54 9.21 11.09
N GLU A 629 -5.96 10.48 11.14
CA GLU A 629 -7.36 10.92 11.37
C GLU A 629 -7.95 10.37 12.68
N SER A 630 -7.11 10.26 13.71
CA SER A 630 -7.49 9.75 15.03
C SER A 630 -8.65 10.52 15.66
N SER A 631 -8.72 11.84 15.43
CA SER A 631 -9.80 12.70 15.94
C SER A 631 -11.19 12.36 15.38
N ASP A 632 -11.27 11.71 14.22
CA ASP A 632 -12.52 11.25 13.63
C ASP A 632 -12.93 9.85 14.10
N ARG A 633 -11.96 9.11 14.66
CA ARG A 633 -12.04 7.68 14.95
C ARG A 633 -12.29 7.42 16.43
N ILE A 634 -11.47 8.00 17.31
CA ILE A 634 -11.54 7.78 18.77
C ILE A 634 -12.91 8.15 19.36
N PRO A 635 -13.52 9.32 19.04
CA PRO A 635 -14.81 9.70 19.60
C PRO A 635 -15.95 8.75 19.22
N LYS A 636 -15.85 8.12 18.03
CA LYS A 636 -16.89 7.22 17.50
C LYS A 636 -16.69 5.77 17.95
N TRP A 637 -15.43 5.31 18.05
CA TRP A 637 -15.15 3.88 18.26
C TRP A 637 -14.84 3.54 19.71
N LEU A 638 -14.04 4.37 20.39
CA LEU A 638 -13.51 4.05 21.72
C LEU A 638 -14.25 4.76 22.85
N VAL A 639 -14.57 6.04 22.69
CA VAL A 639 -15.24 6.83 23.74
C VAL A 639 -16.58 6.21 24.18
N PRO A 640 -17.44 5.66 23.28
CA PRO A 640 -18.66 4.98 23.71
C PRO A 640 -18.40 3.76 24.59
N VAL A 641 -17.35 2.98 24.29
CA VAL A 641 -16.92 1.82 25.11
C VAL A 641 -16.54 2.27 26.51
N ILE A 642 -15.73 3.33 26.62
CA ILE A 642 -15.31 3.90 27.91
C ILE A 642 -16.52 4.37 28.71
N ARG A 643 -17.44 5.11 28.10
CA ARG A 643 -18.62 5.67 28.76
C ARG A 643 -19.57 4.58 29.27
N GLU A 644 -19.83 3.55 28.47
CA GLU A 644 -20.68 2.44 28.89
C GLU A 644 -20.06 1.65 30.05
N ASN A 645 -18.73 1.47 30.03
CA ASN A 645 -18.02 0.85 31.14
C ASN A 645 -18.06 1.71 32.41
N LEU A 646 -17.85 3.04 32.30
CA LEU A 646 -18.01 3.96 33.43
C LEU A 646 -19.42 3.93 34.01
N ALA A 647 -20.44 4.02 33.15
CA ALA A 647 -21.85 4.00 33.56
C ALA A 647 -22.23 2.69 34.27
N ALA A 648 -21.58 1.58 33.92
CA ALA A 648 -21.80 0.28 34.53
C ALA A 648 -20.81 -0.07 35.66
N GLY A 649 -19.91 0.85 36.05
CA GLY A 649 -18.91 0.61 37.09
C GLY A 649 -17.85 -0.45 36.75
N ARG A 650 -17.57 -0.65 35.46
CA ARG A 650 -16.54 -1.59 34.95
C ARG A 650 -15.20 -0.88 34.74
N SER A 651 -14.15 -1.67 34.53
CA SER A 651 -12.80 -1.15 34.21
C SER A 651 -12.82 -0.30 32.93
N VAL A 652 -11.99 0.75 32.94
CA VAL A 652 -11.66 1.59 31.77
C VAL A 652 -10.15 1.76 31.59
N ARG A 653 -9.36 0.89 32.22
CA ARG A 653 -7.89 0.93 32.17
C ARG A 653 -7.35 0.81 30.75
N TYR A 654 -7.90 -0.07 29.92
CA TYR A 654 -7.45 -0.21 28.53
C TYR A 654 -7.86 1.01 27.70
N GLY A 655 -9.12 1.47 27.78
CA GLY A 655 -9.55 2.68 27.10
C GLY A 655 -8.75 3.93 27.49
N ALA A 656 -8.41 4.07 28.78
CA ALA A 656 -7.54 5.14 29.26
C ALA A 656 -6.11 5.03 28.73
N ALA A 657 -5.54 3.83 28.68
CA ALA A 657 -4.22 3.58 28.10
C ALA A 657 -4.17 3.91 26.60
N ILE A 658 -5.21 3.56 25.84
CA ILE A 658 -5.29 3.89 24.41
C ILE A 658 -5.27 5.41 24.21
N ILE A 659 -6.09 6.17 24.96
CA ILE A 659 -6.09 7.64 24.88
C ILE A 659 -4.75 8.24 25.36
N ALA A 660 -4.12 7.65 26.38
CA ALA A 660 -2.79 8.07 26.83
C ALA A 660 -1.70 7.82 25.75
N THR A 661 -1.74 6.67 25.07
CA THR A 661 -0.81 6.40 23.96
C THR A 661 -1.02 7.32 22.77
N TRP A 662 -2.27 7.66 22.45
CA TRP A 662 -2.57 8.69 21.45
C TRP A 662 -2.03 10.06 21.85
N THR A 663 -2.22 10.45 23.13
CA THR A 663 -1.65 11.68 23.69
C THR A 663 -0.14 11.70 23.47
N ARG A 664 0.56 10.62 23.84
CA ARG A 664 2.02 10.51 23.71
C ARG A 664 2.46 10.55 22.24
N TYR A 665 1.74 9.90 21.34
CA TYR A 665 1.98 9.94 19.89
C TYR A 665 1.80 11.37 19.33
N ALA A 666 0.76 12.08 19.77
CA ALA A 666 0.44 13.44 19.35
C ALA A 666 1.43 14.51 19.85
N GLU A 667 2.36 14.18 20.75
CA GLU A 667 3.52 15.04 21.06
C GLU A 667 4.48 15.19 19.86
N GLY A 668 4.32 14.38 18.81
CA GLY A 668 5.02 14.57 17.54
C GLY A 668 6.45 14.05 17.54
N THR A 669 6.84 13.21 18.51
CA THR A 669 8.18 12.59 18.57
C THR A 669 8.09 11.19 19.15
N ASP A 670 8.70 10.20 18.51
CA ASP A 670 8.68 8.81 18.99
C ASP A 670 9.67 8.57 20.15
N GLU A 671 9.78 7.32 20.61
CA GLU A 671 10.66 6.97 21.74
C GLU A 671 12.15 6.98 21.39
N ALA A 672 12.48 6.95 20.10
CA ALA A 672 13.85 7.12 19.59
C ALA A 672 14.23 8.59 19.39
N GLY A 673 13.30 9.53 19.61
CA GLY A 673 13.52 10.96 19.37
C GLY A 673 13.28 11.39 17.92
N THR A 674 12.70 10.54 17.09
CA THR A 674 12.40 10.85 15.69
C THR A 674 11.08 11.61 15.59
N PRO A 675 11.00 12.67 14.76
CA PRO A 675 9.75 13.38 14.53
C PRO A 675 8.66 12.44 13.97
N ILE A 676 7.44 12.61 14.48
CA ILE A 676 6.24 11.95 13.97
C ILE A 676 5.46 12.97 13.17
N ASP A 677 5.17 12.66 11.90
CA ASP A 677 4.18 13.44 11.14
C ASP A 677 2.77 13.01 11.54
N VAL A 678 2.14 13.81 12.41
CA VAL A 678 0.76 13.59 12.82
C VAL A 678 -0.16 14.02 11.68
N ILE A 679 -0.84 13.06 11.06
CA ILE A 679 -1.83 13.28 10.00
C ILE A 679 -3.21 13.26 10.63
N ASP A 680 -3.83 14.43 10.79
CA ASP A 680 -5.15 14.57 11.42
C ASP A 680 -5.78 15.91 11.01
N ARG A 681 -7.11 15.97 10.82
CA ARG A 681 -7.78 17.24 10.49
C ARG A 681 -7.66 18.28 11.62
N LEU A 682 -7.58 17.80 12.87
CA LEU A 682 -7.40 18.62 14.07
C LEU A 682 -5.94 18.65 14.53
N LYS A 683 -4.96 18.39 13.64
CA LYS A 683 -3.52 18.31 13.94
C LYS A 683 -3.04 19.43 14.87
N GLU A 684 -3.30 20.69 14.51
CA GLU A 684 -2.84 21.85 15.30
C GLU A 684 -3.39 21.82 16.73
N GLN A 685 -4.68 21.50 16.88
CA GLN A 685 -5.36 21.42 18.16
C GLN A 685 -4.81 20.27 19.02
N VAL A 686 -4.77 19.05 18.47
CA VAL A 686 -4.38 17.85 19.23
C VAL A 686 -2.90 17.87 19.61
N THR A 687 -2.03 18.35 18.72
CA THR A 687 -0.58 18.46 19.01
C THR A 687 -0.29 19.57 20.03
N ALA A 688 -0.97 20.71 19.95
CA ALA A 688 -0.84 21.78 20.94
C ALA A 688 -1.32 21.34 22.33
N ALA A 689 -2.42 20.58 22.40
CA ALA A 689 -2.92 20.01 23.65
C ALA A 689 -1.95 18.95 24.22
N ALA A 690 -1.41 18.08 23.37
CA ALA A 690 -0.45 17.04 23.77
C ALA A 690 0.85 17.65 24.31
N ALA A 691 1.39 18.69 23.66
CA ALA A 691 2.61 19.37 24.08
C ALA A 691 2.52 19.99 25.50
N ARG A 692 1.31 20.33 25.95
CA ARG A 692 1.07 20.89 27.30
C ARG A 692 1.02 19.84 28.41
N THR A 693 0.93 18.55 28.09
CA THR A 693 0.69 17.49 29.09
C THR A 693 1.81 17.34 30.12
N ARG A 694 3.03 17.82 29.80
CA ARG A 694 4.13 17.86 30.77
C ARG A 694 3.92 18.86 31.92
N SER A 695 3.16 19.93 31.69
CA SER A 695 2.86 20.96 32.71
C SER A 695 1.42 20.89 33.21
N ASP A 696 0.50 20.42 32.37
CA ASP A 696 -0.92 20.24 32.67
C ASP A 696 -1.33 18.85 32.14
N PRO A 697 -1.19 17.79 32.96
CA PRO A 697 -1.42 16.41 32.51
C PRO A 697 -2.79 16.14 31.91
N LEU A 698 -3.81 16.97 32.18
CA LEU A 698 -5.16 16.80 31.65
C LEU A 698 -5.44 17.65 30.40
N ALA A 699 -4.47 18.45 29.93
CA ALA A 699 -4.65 19.36 28.80
C ALA A 699 -5.23 18.66 27.54
N PHE A 700 -4.81 17.42 27.28
CA PHE A 700 -5.31 16.64 26.16
C PHE A 700 -6.77 16.20 26.36
N LEU A 701 -7.13 15.73 27.56
CA LEU A 701 -8.49 15.27 27.89
C LEU A 701 -9.52 16.41 27.97
N GLN A 702 -9.09 17.66 28.17
CA GLN A 702 -9.97 18.84 28.25
C GLN A 702 -10.67 19.17 26.92
N GLN A 703 -10.31 18.52 25.82
CA GLN A 703 -10.94 18.66 24.51
C GLN A 703 -12.32 18.00 24.51
N ARG A 704 -13.35 18.72 24.99
CA ARG A 704 -14.72 18.19 25.16
C ARG A 704 -15.37 17.70 23.87
N ASP A 705 -15.02 18.28 22.73
CA ASP A 705 -15.55 17.84 21.42
C ASP A 705 -15.05 16.43 21.04
N LEU A 706 -13.94 15.96 21.64
CA LEU A 706 -13.38 14.62 21.42
C LEU A 706 -13.73 13.65 22.55
N PHE A 707 -13.72 14.13 23.79
CA PHE A 707 -13.76 13.27 24.98
C PHE A 707 -14.95 13.53 25.91
N LEU A 708 -15.86 14.42 25.53
CA LEU A 708 -17.05 14.78 26.32
C LEU A 708 -16.66 15.19 27.77
N ASP A 709 -17.11 14.45 28.77
CA ASP A 709 -16.87 14.69 30.20
C ASP A 709 -15.78 13.76 30.78
N LEU A 710 -14.99 13.04 29.97
CA LEU A 710 -13.99 12.10 30.50
C LEU A 710 -12.94 12.76 31.41
N ALA A 711 -12.61 14.04 31.19
CA ALA A 711 -11.74 14.81 32.08
C ALA A 711 -12.33 15.05 33.48
N ASP A 712 -13.65 14.91 33.63
CA ASP A 712 -14.39 15.10 34.88
C ASP A 712 -14.61 13.77 35.62
N GLN A 713 -14.21 12.62 35.04
CA GLN A 713 -14.47 11.27 35.57
C GLN A 713 -13.26 10.73 36.34
N PRO A 714 -13.25 10.72 37.70
CA PRO A 714 -12.03 10.44 38.48
C PRO A 714 -11.40 9.08 38.18
N VAL A 715 -12.23 8.03 38.04
CA VAL A 715 -11.77 6.66 37.74
C VAL A 715 -11.03 6.60 36.41
N PHE A 716 -11.51 7.35 35.41
CA PHE A 716 -10.86 7.41 34.09
C PHE A 716 -9.57 8.23 34.15
N VAL A 717 -9.62 9.40 34.82
CA VAL A 717 -8.47 10.28 35.00
C VAL A 717 -7.31 9.57 35.70
N ASP A 718 -7.57 8.84 36.78
CA ASP A 718 -6.53 8.11 37.51
C ASP A 718 -5.84 7.06 36.62
N ALA A 719 -6.63 6.27 35.87
CA ALA A 719 -6.10 5.27 34.93
C ALA A 719 -5.31 5.90 33.77
N TYR A 720 -5.78 7.05 33.26
CA TYR A 720 -5.11 7.79 32.19
C TYR A 720 -3.77 8.33 32.66
N LEU A 721 -3.70 8.92 33.86
CA LEU A 721 -2.47 9.47 34.43
C LEU A 721 -1.44 8.38 34.74
N GLU A 722 -1.87 7.20 35.21
CA GLU A 722 -1.00 6.04 35.40
C GLU A 722 -0.35 5.60 34.07
N ALA A 723 -1.16 5.48 33.00
CA ALA A 723 -0.67 5.11 31.68
C ALA A 723 0.26 6.18 31.08
N LEU A 724 -0.14 7.46 31.16
CA LEU A 724 0.65 8.59 30.65
C LEU A 724 1.99 8.72 31.39
N GLY A 725 2.00 8.51 32.71
CA GLY A 725 3.24 8.49 33.50
C GLY A 725 4.20 7.38 33.06
N THR A 726 3.67 6.21 32.68
CA THR A 726 4.49 5.13 32.11
C THR A 726 5.06 5.53 30.75
N LEU A 727 4.28 6.21 29.91
CA LEU A 727 4.69 6.66 28.57
C LEU A 727 5.73 7.78 28.58
N HIS A 728 5.70 8.66 29.58
CA HIS A 728 6.74 9.70 29.77
C HIS A 728 8.00 9.18 30.45
N GLY A 729 7.96 7.98 31.04
CA GLY A 729 9.09 7.34 31.71
C GLY A 729 9.55 6.08 30.97
N PRO A 730 9.16 4.87 31.42
CA PRO A 730 9.61 3.60 30.83
C PRO A 730 9.24 3.33 29.36
N GLY A 731 8.18 3.95 28.83
CA GLY A 731 7.76 3.83 27.42
C GLY A 731 6.61 2.85 27.14
N ALA A 732 6.18 2.81 25.88
CA ALA A 732 5.00 2.12 25.37
C ALA A 732 5.12 0.60 25.47
N THR A 733 6.30 0.03 25.22
CA THR A 733 6.52 -1.42 25.35
C THR A 733 6.31 -1.91 26.79
N VAL A 734 6.69 -1.09 27.78
CA VAL A 734 6.48 -1.40 29.22
C VAL A 734 5.00 -1.32 29.58
N LEU A 735 4.30 -0.28 29.09
CA LEU A 735 2.86 -0.16 29.27
C LEU A 735 2.12 -1.37 28.69
N VAL A 736 2.40 -1.73 27.43
CA VAL A 736 1.80 -2.89 26.76
C VAL A 736 2.11 -4.19 27.51
N SER A 737 3.35 -4.39 27.96
CA SER A 737 3.75 -5.58 28.72
C SER A 737 3.04 -5.71 30.07
N ALA A 738 2.73 -4.59 30.73
CA ALA A 738 2.01 -4.59 32.00
C ALA A 738 0.50 -4.87 31.85
N MET A 739 -0.03 -4.71 30.64
CA MET A 739 -1.46 -4.83 30.33
C MET A 739 -1.82 -6.11 29.55
N ALA A 740 -0.81 -6.76 28.97
CA ALA A 740 -0.85 -8.07 28.31
C ALA A 740 -0.89 -9.23 29.32
#